data_AF-A0A8H9WPY0-F1
#
_entry.id   AF-A0A8H9WPY0-F1
#
_cell.length_a   1.000
_cell.length_b   1.000
_cell.length_c   1.000
_cell.angle_alpha   90.00
_cell.angle_beta   90.00
_cell.angle_gamma   90.00
#
_symmetry.space_group_name_H-M   'P 1'
#
loop_
_entity.id
_entity.type
_entity.pdbx_description
1 polymer ?
#
loop_
_entity_poly.entity_id
_entity_poly.type
_entity_poly.pdbx_seq_one_letter_code
_entity_poly.pdbx_strand_id
1 'polypeptide(L)'
;AAAAMASGAPPFLGDPTLLAGLSASSDARARAHATYLRNAHELNRALQETAALQFRLAEQLLSAPDEGPPGLGPAAAAPPRLMPSSPPTALDREACLEFAVGSIANVLGASYAPVDQNATRVRLPAEPLMLVDRILSIQGEPHSMTGGRVVTEHDVGARPWYLSCGAIPTCIAVESGQADLFLAGWLGIDAHTEGLAVYRLLDAVVTFHDHLPEPGKVIRYDISIERFFQQGETWLFYFAFEGTVDGRPLLSMREGCAGFFTIEELEAGQGIVRTKIDLQPRPGVLPEGWTGLAPMRAGDSYDDEQIAALRRGDLAACFGPIFADLSIATPETLPSGLMELVHRVTDVDPEGGRFGIGMIRAEADINPDDWFLTCHFSDDMVMPGTLMYECCLHTLRIYLLRMGWVGEAGKIRYEPVPGVKSRLKCRGQVIQSTKRVTYEIEIKELGYGPEPFAIVDALMYADGKPVVEIADMSMRLTGLAREDVEALWRPRENRVLYDQESILAFAIGKPSEAFGDRYLPFDDERVIARLPGPPYAFMDRVVNTVGEAWDLEPGAAVTAEYDVPADGWYFEANRQTEMPFAVLLEVALQPCGWLAAYCGSALTSETDLRFRNLGGRAVQKRAVRADSGTLTTEVRLTDVSHSGGMIIERFDIRMTDEQGVVFEGDTYFGFFSAESLADQIGIRETQKYEPTEAEMTQAVSFDYPTEAPHPEDGFRMLAKIEVLLREGGPHDLGFVRGSIPVDYEAWFFKAHFMDDPVWPGSLGCESFLQLLKAYAADRWRLDADAVWRTNGLEREHNWTYRGQVLPTDGKVEVEAVITEVDEQARRVTASGYLTVDGRTIYHLGDFSVEIVRDAE
;
A
#
# COMPACT_ATOMS: atom_id res chain seq x y z
N ALA A 1 -29.33 21.40 -56.75
CA ALA A 1 -29.74 20.30 -57.64
C ALA A 1 -29.62 20.78 -59.09
N ALA A 2 -29.07 19.94 -59.98
CA ALA A 2 -28.67 20.22 -61.37
C ALA A 2 -27.29 20.89 -61.55
N ALA A 3 -26.21 20.15 -61.24
CA ALA A 3 -24.97 20.07 -62.04
C ALA A 3 -23.84 19.32 -61.30
N ALA A 4 -24.08 18.07 -60.88
CA ALA A 4 -23.01 17.16 -60.43
C ALA A 4 -23.50 15.69 -60.37
N MET A 5 -24.20 15.24 -61.42
CA MET A 5 -24.43 13.81 -61.65
C MET A 5 -23.69 13.39 -62.92
N ALA A 6 -22.38 13.18 -62.76
CA ALA A 6 -21.54 12.51 -63.75
C ALA A 6 -20.26 11.98 -63.06
N SER A 7 -20.41 11.05 -62.12
CA SER A 7 -19.43 10.00 -61.79
C SER A 7 -20.00 9.12 -60.68
N GLY A 8 -20.40 7.89 -61.04
CA GLY A 8 -20.96 6.92 -60.10
C GLY A 8 -19.86 6.22 -59.29
N ALA A 9 -19.37 6.86 -58.22
CA ALA A 9 -18.52 6.21 -57.22
C ALA A 9 -18.97 6.63 -55.80
N PRO A 10 -19.10 5.70 -54.84
CA PRO A 10 -19.49 6.01 -53.46
C PRO A 10 -18.36 6.73 -52.71
N PRO A 11 -18.65 7.69 -51.83
CA PRO A 11 -17.64 8.56 -51.23
C PRO A 11 -17.10 7.99 -49.91
N PHE A 12 -16.55 6.77 -49.85
CA PHE A 12 -15.98 6.25 -48.59
C PHE A 12 -14.93 5.14 -48.78
N LEU A 13 -14.03 5.26 -49.76
CA LEU A 13 -12.98 4.25 -50.00
C LEU A 13 -11.55 4.81 -50.03
N GLY A 14 -11.31 5.99 -49.44
CA GLY A 14 -10.01 6.66 -49.54
C GLY A 14 -9.36 7.10 -48.22
N ASP A 15 -9.93 6.82 -47.05
CA ASP A 15 -9.32 7.21 -45.77
C ASP A 15 -8.39 6.08 -45.26
N PRO A 16 -7.06 6.27 -45.31
CA PRO A 16 -6.10 5.26 -44.91
C PRO A 16 -6.17 4.91 -43.41
N THR A 17 -6.69 5.78 -42.55
CA THR A 17 -6.84 5.50 -41.10
C THR A 17 -7.98 4.54 -40.79
N LEU A 18 -9.08 4.64 -41.54
CA LEU A 18 -10.25 3.77 -41.38
C LEU A 18 -9.98 2.36 -41.93
N LEU A 19 -9.25 2.26 -43.04
CA LEU A 19 -8.75 0.99 -43.58
C LEU A 19 -7.73 0.33 -42.64
N ALA A 20 -6.83 1.11 -42.03
CA ALA A 20 -5.88 0.60 -41.04
C ALA A 20 -6.60 0.10 -39.77
N GLY A 21 -7.60 0.83 -39.27
CA GLY A 21 -8.40 0.43 -38.11
C GLY A 21 -9.22 -0.85 -38.34
N LEU A 22 -9.81 -1.00 -39.52
CA LEU A 22 -10.53 -2.23 -39.91
C LEU A 22 -9.57 -3.43 -40.05
N SER A 23 -8.38 -3.23 -40.62
CA SER A 23 -7.34 -4.26 -40.69
C SER A 23 -6.88 -4.69 -39.30
N ALA A 24 -6.58 -3.73 -38.41
CA ALA A 24 -6.15 -4.01 -37.04
C ALA A 24 -7.21 -4.76 -36.22
N SER A 25 -8.48 -4.39 -36.38
CA SER A 25 -9.62 -5.09 -35.75
C SER A 25 -9.79 -6.52 -36.28
N SER A 26 -9.67 -6.71 -37.60
CA SER A 26 -9.70 -8.04 -38.22
C SER A 26 -8.54 -8.92 -37.74
N ASP A 27 -7.33 -8.37 -37.65
CA ASP A 27 -6.15 -9.07 -37.17
C ASP A 27 -6.25 -9.42 -35.68
N ALA A 28 -6.79 -8.52 -34.85
CA ALA A 28 -7.05 -8.80 -33.44
C ALA A 28 -8.07 -9.94 -33.26
N ARG A 29 -9.14 -9.93 -34.07
CA ARG A 29 -10.16 -10.99 -34.07
C ARG A 29 -9.59 -12.33 -34.54
N ALA A 30 -8.72 -12.32 -35.54
CA ALA A 30 -8.01 -13.51 -36.01
C ALA A 30 -7.05 -14.06 -34.94
N ARG A 31 -6.32 -13.19 -34.22
CA ARG A 31 -5.45 -13.60 -33.11
C ARG A 31 -6.24 -14.20 -31.93
N ALA A 32 -7.34 -13.57 -31.52
CA ALA A 32 -8.21 -14.07 -30.46
C ALA A 32 -8.83 -15.43 -30.84
N HIS A 33 -9.28 -15.58 -32.08
CA HIS A 33 -9.81 -16.85 -32.58
C HIS A 33 -8.73 -17.94 -32.66
N ALA A 34 -7.52 -17.61 -33.08
CA ALA A 34 -6.38 -18.55 -33.07
C ALA A 34 -6.02 -19.00 -31.65
N THR A 35 -6.06 -18.10 -30.66
CA THR A 35 -5.86 -18.45 -29.24
C THR A 35 -6.97 -19.35 -28.72
N TYR A 36 -8.23 -19.04 -29.03
CA TYR A 36 -9.37 -19.90 -28.68
C TYR A 36 -9.22 -21.32 -29.27
N LEU A 37 -8.86 -21.42 -30.55
CA LEU A 37 -8.66 -22.71 -31.21
C LEU A 37 -7.49 -23.50 -30.60
N ARG A 38 -6.39 -22.84 -30.22
CA ARG A 38 -5.28 -23.49 -29.50
C ARG A 38 -5.74 -24.05 -28.15
N ASN A 39 -6.43 -23.24 -27.34
CA ASN A 39 -6.92 -23.66 -26.03
C ASN A 39 -7.95 -24.80 -26.15
N ALA A 40 -8.86 -24.73 -27.13
CA ALA A 40 -9.82 -25.79 -27.41
C ALA A 40 -9.12 -27.09 -27.87
N HIS A 41 -8.01 -27.00 -28.61
CA HIS A 41 -7.23 -28.16 -29.01
C HIS A 41 -6.47 -28.78 -27.83
N GLU A 42 -5.88 -27.96 -26.95
CA GLU A 42 -5.21 -28.43 -25.74
C GLU A 42 -6.18 -29.09 -24.77
N LEU A 43 -7.37 -28.51 -24.57
CA LEU A 43 -8.41 -29.11 -23.73
C LEU A 43 -8.90 -30.46 -24.28
N ASN A 44 -9.13 -30.56 -25.59
CA ASN A 44 -9.50 -31.82 -26.23
C ASN A 44 -8.39 -32.87 -26.13
N ARG A 45 -7.12 -32.45 -26.26
CA ARG A 45 -5.97 -33.34 -26.08
C ARG A 45 -5.89 -33.84 -24.64
N ALA A 46 -6.06 -32.98 -23.65
CA ALA A 46 -6.08 -33.35 -22.23
C ALA A 46 -7.22 -34.34 -21.92
N LEU A 47 -8.42 -34.13 -22.49
CA LEU A 47 -9.55 -35.07 -22.38
C LEU A 47 -9.25 -36.42 -23.03
N GLN A 48 -8.60 -36.44 -24.20
CA GLN A 48 -8.19 -37.68 -24.87
C GLN A 48 -7.09 -38.43 -24.08
N GLU A 49 -6.13 -37.71 -23.52
CA GLU A 49 -5.07 -38.28 -22.67
C GLU A 49 -5.65 -38.86 -21.38
N THR A 50 -6.62 -38.18 -20.77
CA THR A 50 -7.34 -38.65 -19.57
C THR A 50 -8.18 -39.89 -19.89
N ALA A 51 -8.92 -39.89 -21.01
CA ALA A 51 -9.68 -41.05 -21.46
C ALA A 51 -8.76 -42.24 -21.79
N ALA A 52 -7.62 -42.01 -22.42
CA ALA A 52 -6.62 -43.04 -22.71
C ALA A 52 -5.97 -43.58 -21.42
N LEU A 53 -5.75 -42.74 -20.41
CA LEU A 53 -5.29 -43.16 -19.09
C LEU A 53 -6.32 -44.04 -18.40
N GLN A 54 -7.60 -43.64 -18.40
CA GLN A 54 -8.71 -44.43 -17.86
C GLN A 54 -8.84 -45.78 -18.58
N PHE A 55 -8.69 -45.81 -19.90
CA PHE A 55 -8.75 -47.05 -20.69
C PHE A 55 -7.58 -47.99 -20.38
N ARG A 56 -6.36 -47.47 -20.24
CA ARG A 56 -5.19 -48.25 -19.83
C ARG A 56 -5.32 -48.78 -18.40
N LEU A 57 -5.87 -47.98 -17.48
CA LEU A 57 -6.14 -48.41 -16.11
C LEU A 57 -7.19 -49.54 -16.10
N ALA A 58 -8.22 -49.43 -16.94
CA ALA A 58 -9.25 -50.46 -17.10
C ALA A 58 -8.69 -51.76 -17.73
N GLU A 59 -7.80 -51.67 -18.74
CA GLU A 59 -7.11 -52.85 -19.29
C GLU A 59 -6.19 -53.52 -18.28
N GLN A 60 -5.49 -52.74 -17.44
CA GLN A 60 -4.65 -53.29 -16.35
C GLN A 60 -5.48 -53.98 -15.26
N LEU A 61 -6.67 -53.45 -14.96
CA LEU A 61 -7.63 -54.10 -14.05
C LEU A 61 -8.26 -55.37 -14.63
N LEU A 62 -8.43 -55.44 -15.97
CA LEU A 62 -8.99 -56.60 -16.68
C LEU A 62 -7.97 -57.72 -16.97
N SER A 63 -6.66 -57.45 -16.86
CA SER A 63 -5.57 -58.41 -17.15
C SER A 63 -4.90 -58.98 -15.90
N ALA A 64 -5.34 -58.60 -14.71
CA ALA A 64 -4.88 -59.19 -13.45
C ALA A 64 -5.47 -60.61 -13.25
N PRO A 65 -4.67 -61.62 -12.83
CA PRO A 65 -5.18 -62.96 -12.55
C PRO A 65 -6.16 -62.96 -11.38
N ASP A 66 -7.25 -63.70 -11.57
CA ASP A 66 -8.43 -63.83 -10.72
C ASP A 66 -8.13 -64.57 -9.40
N GLU A 67 -7.82 -63.81 -8.34
CA GLU A 67 -8.04 -64.23 -6.96
C GLU A 67 -9.08 -63.29 -6.33
N GLY A 68 -10.35 -63.54 -6.63
CA GLY A 68 -11.47 -62.74 -6.13
C GLY A 68 -11.87 -63.01 -4.69
N PRO A 69 -12.36 -61.97 -3.98
CA PRO A 69 -13.55 -62.03 -3.16
C PRO A 69 -14.76 -61.41 -3.92
N PRO A 70 -16.00 -61.70 -3.50
CA PRO A 70 -17.11 -61.86 -4.44
C PRO A 70 -17.81 -60.54 -4.85
N GLY A 71 -17.96 -60.39 -6.17
CA GLY A 71 -19.18 -59.98 -6.90
C GLY A 71 -19.93 -58.71 -6.49
N LEU A 72 -19.78 -57.65 -7.29
CA LEU A 72 -20.77 -56.58 -7.44
C LEU A 72 -21.40 -56.67 -8.84
N GLY A 73 -22.63 -57.20 -8.87
CA GLY A 73 -23.55 -57.04 -10.00
C GLY A 73 -24.14 -55.61 -10.05
N PRO A 74 -25.06 -55.33 -11.00
CA PRO A 74 -25.69 -54.02 -11.12
C PRO A 74 -26.35 -53.64 -9.78
N ALA A 75 -26.15 -52.41 -9.34
CA ALA A 75 -26.55 -51.90 -8.03
C ALA A 75 -27.97 -52.34 -7.67
N ALA A 76 -28.07 -53.32 -6.79
CA ALA A 76 -29.31 -53.62 -6.10
C ALA A 76 -29.68 -52.35 -5.32
N ALA A 77 -30.94 -51.91 -5.45
CA ALA A 77 -31.51 -50.96 -4.51
C ALA A 77 -31.15 -51.42 -3.09
N ALA A 78 -30.59 -50.51 -2.29
CA ALA A 78 -30.32 -50.79 -0.89
C ALA A 78 -31.58 -51.44 -0.28
N PRO A 79 -31.45 -52.50 0.54
CA PRO A 79 -32.61 -53.07 1.21
C PRO A 79 -33.35 -51.93 1.92
N PRO A 80 -34.70 -51.88 1.85
CA PRO A 80 -35.44 -50.80 2.49
C PRO A 80 -35.01 -50.75 3.95
N ARG A 81 -34.39 -49.63 4.35
CA ARG A 81 -34.11 -49.36 5.76
C ARG A 81 -35.45 -49.45 6.48
N LEU A 82 -35.55 -50.38 7.42
CA LEU A 82 -36.74 -50.51 8.25
C LEU A 82 -36.90 -49.19 9.00
N MET A 83 -37.94 -48.42 8.66
CA MET A 83 -38.25 -47.19 9.39
C MET A 83 -38.37 -47.50 10.88
N PRO A 84 -37.69 -46.74 11.75
CA PRO A 84 -37.75 -47.00 13.18
C PRO A 84 -39.19 -46.79 13.69
N SER A 85 -39.65 -47.69 14.55
CA SER A 85 -41.00 -47.62 15.14
C SER A 85 -41.14 -46.49 16.16
N SER A 86 -40.04 -45.88 16.59
CA SER A 86 -39.99 -44.74 17.51
C SER A 86 -38.76 -43.88 17.20
N PRO A 87 -38.82 -42.54 17.43
CA PRO A 87 -37.69 -41.66 17.17
C PRO A 87 -36.44 -42.06 17.99
N PRO A 88 -35.24 -42.04 17.39
CA PRO A 88 -34.00 -42.44 18.07
C PRO A 88 -33.54 -41.39 19.10
N THR A 89 -32.78 -41.82 20.10
CA THR A 89 -32.22 -40.91 21.13
C THR A 89 -30.78 -40.45 20.84
N ALA A 90 -30.15 -41.02 19.80
CA ALA A 90 -28.80 -40.73 19.34
C ALA A 90 -28.69 -41.07 17.84
N LEU A 91 -27.85 -40.37 17.08
CA LEU A 91 -27.62 -40.56 15.65
C LEU A 91 -26.11 -40.65 15.37
N ASP A 92 -25.73 -41.54 14.45
CA ASP A 92 -24.39 -41.57 13.87
C ASP A 92 -24.29 -40.65 12.63
N ARG A 93 -23.09 -40.55 12.05
CA ARG A 93 -22.82 -39.68 10.89
C ARG A 93 -23.73 -39.99 9.70
N GLU A 94 -24.00 -41.27 9.46
CA GLU A 94 -24.81 -41.69 8.32
C GLU A 94 -26.27 -41.28 8.50
N ALA A 95 -26.81 -41.41 9.72
CA ALA A 95 -28.14 -40.93 10.03
C ALA A 95 -28.24 -39.39 10.03
N CYS A 96 -27.20 -38.68 10.46
CA CYS A 96 -27.13 -37.21 10.33
C CYS A 96 -27.14 -36.77 8.86
N LEU A 97 -26.40 -37.47 7.99
CA LEU A 97 -26.40 -37.21 6.55
C LEU A 97 -27.75 -37.56 5.90
N GLU A 98 -28.37 -38.67 6.30
CA GLU A 98 -29.73 -39.04 5.86
C GLU A 98 -30.74 -37.95 6.26
N PHE A 99 -30.61 -37.34 7.43
CA PHE A 99 -31.46 -36.21 7.82
C PHE A 99 -31.21 -34.98 6.95
N ALA A 100 -29.94 -34.67 6.65
CA ALA A 100 -29.56 -33.52 5.83
C ALA A 100 -30.11 -33.59 4.39
N VAL A 101 -29.87 -34.71 3.69
CA VAL A 101 -30.13 -34.83 2.24
C VAL A 101 -31.10 -35.94 1.86
N GLY A 102 -31.38 -36.89 2.75
CA GLY A 102 -32.19 -38.08 2.52
C GLY A 102 -33.64 -37.94 2.99
N SER A 103 -34.19 -38.97 3.64
CA SER A 103 -35.55 -38.95 4.21
C SER A 103 -35.52 -38.70 5.71
N ILE A 104 -36.26 -37.70 6.17
CA ILE A 104 -36.45 -37.44 7.60
C ILE A 104 -37.19 -38.61 8.25
N ALA A 105 -38.14 -39.24 7.55
CA ALA A 105 -38.86 -40.41 8.05
C ALA A 105 -37.96 -41.62 8.30
N ASN A 106 -36.92 -41.81 7.47
CA ASN A 106 -35.93 -42.87 7.67
C ASN A 106 -35.13 -42.67 8.97
N VAL A 107 -35.00 -41.42 9.43
CA VAL A 107 -34.23 -41.07 10.63
C VAL A 107 -35.13 -40.98 11.87
N LEU A 108 -36.21 -40.21 11.79
CA LEU A 108 -37.08 -39.87 12.93
C LEU A 108 -38.30 -40.79 13.06
N GLY A 109 -38.58 -41.62 12.06
CA GLY A 109 -39.68 -42.58 12.07
C GLY A 109 -40.94 -42.08 11.37
N ALA A 110 -41.94 -42.97 11.28
CA ALA A 110 -43.11 -42.80 10.42
C ALA A 110 -43.98 -41.57 10.72
N SER A 111 -43.97 -41.04 11.95
CA SER A 111 -44.71 -39.81 12.28
C SER A 111 -44.20 -38.56 11.57
N TYR A 112 -42.95 -38.58 11.08
CA TYR A 112 -42.34 -37.48 10.33
C TYR A 112 -42.45 -37.65 8.80
N ALA A 113 -43.05 -38.75 8.31
CA ALA A 113 -43.18 -39.03 6.88
C ALA A 113 -43.86 -37.94 6.02
N PRO A 114 -44.84 -37.18 6.52
CA PRO A 114 -45.41 -36.08 5.75
C PRO A 114 -44.37 -34.99 5.39
N VAL A 115 -43.36 -34.76 6.24
CA VAL A 115 -42.35 -33.71 6.04
C VAL A 115 -41.51 -33.96 4.78
N ASP A 116 -41.30 -35.23 4.40
CA ASP A 116 -40.55 -35.59 3.19
C ASP A 116 -41.27 -35.17 1.89
N GLN A 117 -42.55 -34.77 1.96
CA GLN A 117 -43.33 -34.28 0.81
C GLN A 117 -43.37 -32.74 0.75
N ASN A 118 -42.89 -32.05 1.78
CA ASN A 118 -42.87 -30.59 1.80
C ASN A 118 -41.90 -30.03 0.75
N ALA A 119 -42.24 -28.88 0.16
CA ALA A 119 -41.40 -28.24 -0.86
C ALA A 119 -40.05 -27.78 -0.28
N THR A 120 -40.06 -27.31 0.97
CA THR A 120 -38.88 -27.04 1.79
C THR A 120 -39.08 -27.69 3.16
N ARG A 121 -37.99 -27.98 3.88
CA ARG A 121 -38.06 -28.51 5.24
C ARG A 121 -36.81 -28.15 6.03
N VAL A 122 -36.89 -28.22 7.36
CA VAL A 122 -35.72 -28.06 8.22
C VAL A 122 -34.77 -29.22 8.02
N ARG A 123 -33.51 -28.90 7.75
CA ARG A 123 -32.45 -29.88 7.51
C ARG A 123 -31.11 -29.34 7.96
N LEU A 124 -30.17 -30.23 8.22
CA LEU A 124 -28.76 -29.87 8.31
C LEU A 124 -28.21 -29.58 6.89
N PRO A 125 -27.14 -28.79 6.75
CA PRO A 125 -26.47 -28.61 5.47
C PRO A 125 -25.93 -29.92 4.88
N ALA A 126 -25.81 -29.96 3.56
CA ALA A 126 -25.15 -31.03 2.85
C ALA A 126 -23.62 -30.91 2.96
N GLU A 127 -22.90 -31.93 2.51
CA GLU A 127 -21.44 -31.86 2.35
C GLU A 127 -21.06 -30.69 1.41
N PRO A 128 -20.01 -29.91 1.72
CA PRO A 128 -19.04 -30.13 2.81
C PRO A 128 -19.38 -29.47 4.16
N LEU A 129 -20.57 -28.86 4.33
CA LEU A 129 -21.02 -28.24 5.59
C LEU A 129 -21.81 -29.19 6.51
N MET A 130 -21.82 -30.50 6.22
CA MET A 130 -22.34 -31.50 7.13
C MET A 130 -21.32 -31.73 8.28
N LEU A 131 -21.34 -30.81 9.24
CA LEU A 131 -20.42 -30.71 10.37
C LEU A 131 -20.94 -31.37 11.66
N VAL A 132 -22.07 -32.08 11.59
CA VAL A 132 -22.58 -32.88 12.72
C VAL A 132 -22.18 -34.33 12.49
N ASP A 133 -21.06 -34.75 13.09
CA ASP A 133 -20.56 -36.13 12.96
C ASP A 133 -21.42 -37.13 13.71
N ARG A 134 -22.05 -36.70 14.81
CA ARG A 134 -22.94 -37.53 15.63
C ARG A 134 -23.79 -36.71 16.57
N ILE A 135 -24.97 -37.24 16.87
CA ILE A 135 -25.85 -36.77 17.95
C ILE A 135 -25.80 -37.80 19.08
N LEU A 136 -25.31 -37.38 20.25
CA LEU A 136 -25.12 -38.25 21.40
C LEU A 136 -26.39 -38.42 22.25
N SER A 137 -27.19 -37.37 22.35
CA SER A 137 -28.43 -37.39 23.13
C SER A 137 -29.42 -36.35 22.62
N ILE A 138 -30.69 -36.73 22.61
CA ILE A 138 -31.82 -35.85 22.30
C ILE A 138 -32.76 -35.82 23.51
N GLN A 139 -33.14 -34.62 23.95
CA GLN A 139 -34.05 -34.37 25.06
C GLN A 139 -35.15 -33.40 24.60
N GLY A 140 -36.39 -33.69 24.94
CA GLY A 140 -37.57 -32.95 24.48
C GLY A 140 -38.57 -33.90 23.82
N GLU A 141 -39.85 -33.61 24.02
CA GLU A 141 -40.93 -34.44 23.46
C GLU A 141 -41.07 -34.18 21.95
N PRO A 142 -40.97 -35.22 21.09
CA PRO A 142 -41.23 -35.12 19.64
C PRO A 142 -42.54 -34.39 19.34
N HIS A 143 -42.55 -33.51 18.34
CA HIS A 143 -43.76 -32.76 17.91
C HIS A 143 -44.39 -31.86 18.99
N SER A 144 -43.70 -31.58 20.10
CA SER A 144 -44.28 -30.81 21.20
C SER A 144 -44.29 -29.29 20.98
N MET A 145 -43.43 -28.78 20.08
CA MET A 145 -43.17 -27.34 19.92
C MET A 145 -42.81 -26.62 21.23
N THR A 146 -42.29 -27.36 22.22
CA THR A 146 -41.81 -26.81 23.50
C THR A 146 -40.31 -26.54 23.45
N GLY A 147 -39.59 -26.74 24.55
CA GLY A 147 -38.13 -26.66 24.58
C GLY A 147 -37.48 -28.04 24.46
N GLY A 148 -36.20 -28.05 24.13
CA GLY A 148 -35.42 -29.28 24.01
C GLY A 148 -33.92 -29.03 24.13
N ARG A 149 -33.17 -30.12 24.18
CA ARG A 149 -31.71 -30.10 24.25
C ARG A 149 -31.13 -31.23 23.40
N VAL A 150 -30.10 -30.93 22.64
CA VAL A 150 -29.35 -31.89 21.83
C VAL A 150 -27.86 -31.76 22.11
N VAL A 151 -27.18 -32.89 22.26
CA VAL A 151 -25.72 -32.93 22.41
C VAL A 151 -25.12 -33.56 21.16
N THR A 152 -24.21 -32.87 20.51
CA THR A 152 -23.57 -33.32 19.27
C THR A 152 -22.05 -33.29 19.38
N GLU A 153 -21.39 -34.01 18.48
CA GLU A 153 -19.94 -33.91 18.31
C GLU A 153 -19.60 -33.62 16.85
N HIS A 154 -18.55 -32.83 16.66
CA HIS A 154 -17.87 -32.58 15.41
C HIS A 154 -16.42 -33.04 15.50
N ASP A 155 -15.99 -33.87 14.55
CA ASP A 155 -14.62 -34.33 14.41
C ASP A 155 -13.83 -33.32 13.57
N VAL A 156 -12.82 -32.70 14.17
CA VAL A 156 -11.87 -31.83 13.44
C VAL A 156 -10.92 -32.74 12.66
N GLY A 157 -11.34 -33.17 11.49
CA GLY A 157 -10.62 -34.14 10.67
C GLY A 157 -9.31 -33.60 10.06
N ALA A 158 -8.39 -34.50 9.70
CA ALA A 158 -7.13 -34.18 9.00
C ALA A 158 -7.31 -33.86 7.50
N ARG A 159 -8.52 -33.45 7.07
CA ARG A 159 -8.90 -33.23 5.66
C ARG A 159 -9.64 -31.89 5.49
N PRO A 160 -9.36 -31.14 4.40
CA PRO A 160 -8.35 -30.08 4.46
C PRO A 160 -8.81 -28.76 3.81
N TRP A 161 -10.10 -28.61 3.51
CA TRP A 161 -10.57 -27.49 2.69
C TRP A 161 -10.75 -26.19 3.47
N TYR A 162 -11.08 -26.27 4.76
CA TYR A 162 -11.37 -25.11 5.60
C TYR A 162 -10.22 -24.70 6.53
N LEU A 163 -9.21 -25.56 6.74
CA LEU A 163 -8.18 -25.28 7.74
C LEU A 163 -7.42 -24.00 7.41
N SER A 164 -7.24 -23.15 8.42
CA SER A 164 -6.50 -21.90 8.34
C SER A 164 -5.49 -21.88 9.48
N CYS A 165 -4.22 -21.60 9.19
CA CYS A 165 -3.13 -21.60 10.19
C CYS A 165 -3.06 -22.90 11.04
N GLY A 166 -3.38 -24.05 10.43
CA GLY A 166 -3.37 -25.36 11.10
C GLY A 166 -4.53 -25.62 12.08
N ALA A 167 -5.55 -24.76 12.12
CA ALA A 167 -6.73 -24.92 12.97
C ALA A 167 -8.05 -24.74 12.19
N ILE A 168 -9.16 -25.14 12.80
CA ILE A 168 -10.51 -24.84 12.32
C ILE A 168 -10.76 -23.33 12.33
N PRO A 169 -11.30 -22.71 11.26
CA PRO A 169 -11.59 -21.28 11.24
C PRO A 169 -12.82 -20.95 12.10
N THR A 170 -12.96 -19.67 12.45
CA THR A 170 -14.01 -19.16 13.34
C THR A 170 -15.40 -19.56 12.86
N CYS A 171 -15.70 -19.40 11.58
CA CYS A 171 -17.02 -19.75 11.04
C CYS A 171 -17.36 -21.23 11.20
N ILE A 172 -16.44 -22.16 10.94
CA ILE A 172 -16.69 -23.60 11.03
C ILE A 172 -16.83 -24.02 12.50
N ALA A 173 -16.09 -23.39 13.41
CA ALA A 173 -16.27 -23.60 14.85
C ALA A 173 -17.67 -23.15 15.33
N VAL A 174 -18.24 -22.09 14.77
CA VAL A 174 -19.61 -21.68 15.10
C VAL A 174 -20.65 -22.55 14.37
N GLU A 175 -20.44 -22.81 13.08
CA GLU A 175 -21.36 -23.55 12.20
C GLU A 175 -21.53 -25.01 12.61
N SER A 176 -20.51 -25.65 13.18
CA SER A 176 -20.64 -27.02 13.72
C SER A 176 -21.62 -27.12 14.91
N GLY A 177 -22.08 -25.98 15.46
CA GLY A 177 -23.19 -25.87 16.41
C GLY A 177 -24.60 -25.92 15.79
N GLN A 178 -24.74 -26.15 14.47
CA GLN A 178 -25.97 -26.14 13.66
C GLN A 178 -27.09 -27.14 14.03
N ALA A 179 -26.96 -27.91 15.12
CA ALA A 179 -27.97 -28.91 15.48
C ALA A 179 -29.20 -28.31 16.18
N ASP A 180 -29.28 -26.98 16.32
CA ASP A 180 -30.53 -26.27 16.59
C ASP A 180 -31.56 -26.52 15.47
N LEU A 181 -31.12 -26.62 14.21
CA LEU A 181 -31.95 -27.03 13.07
C LEU A 181 -32.54 -28.42 13.27
N PHE A 182 -31.69 -29.40 13.61
CA PHE A 182 -32.15 -30.76 13.90
C PHE A 182 -33.18 -30.77 15.04
N LEU A 183 -32.87 -30.05 16.13
CA LEU A 183 -33.74 -29.99 17.30
C LEU A 183 -35.08 -29.29 17.00
N ALA A 184 -35.09 -28.26 16.16
CA ALA A 184 -36.32 -27.61 15.72
C ALA A 184 -37.20 -28.56 14.88
N GLY A 185 -36.59 -29.27 13.93
CA GLY A 185 -37.26 -30.32 13.14
C GLY A 185 -37.81 -31.44 14.02
N TRP A 186 -37.04 -31.91 15.00
CA TRP A 186 -37.47 -32.89 16.00
C TRP A 186 -38.69 -32.40 16.81
N LEU A 187 -38.67 -31.15 17.26
CA LEU A 187 -39.76 -30.55 18.04
C LEU A 187 -41.02 -30.29 17.20
N GLY A 188 -40.93 -30.39 15.86
CA GLY A 188 -42.09 -30.51 14.97
C GLY A 188 -42.39 -29.29 14.10
N ILE A 189 -41.45 -28.35 13.95
CA ILE A 189 -41.72 -27.09 13.22
C ILE A 189 -42.21 -27.30 11.78
N ASP A 190 -41.71 -28.32 11.09
CA ASP A 190 -42.11 -28.63 9.71
C ASP A 190 -43.60 -29.00 9.56
N ALA A 191 -44.25 -29.47 10.62
CA ALA A 191 -45.69 -29.71 10.64
C ALA A 191 -46.50 -28.41 10.75
N HIS A 192 -45.86 -27.31 11.14
CA HIS A 192 -46.45 -25.98 11.26
C HIS A 192 -46.15 -25.08 10.06
N THR A 193 -44.96 -25.21 9.46
CA THR A 193 -44.57 -24.41 8.29
C THR A 193 -45.03 -25.04 6.98
N GLU A 194 -45.26 -26.36 6.95
CA GLU A 194 -45.73 -27.12 5.77
C GLU A 194 -44.88 -26.86 4.50
N GLY A 195 -43.60 -26.51 4.68
CA GLY A 195 -42.67 -26.15 3.62
C GLY A 195 -42.89 -24.80 2.95
N LEU A 196 -43.68 -23.91 3.56
CA LEU A 196 -43.95 -22.55 3.09
C LEU A 196 -43.02 -21.50 3.72
N ALA A 197 -42.28 -21.88 4.77
CA ALA A 197 -41.39 -20.98 5.50
C ALA A 197 -40.03 -21.64 5.76
N VAL A 198 -38.95 -20.87 5.61
CA VAL A 198 -37.56 -21.34 5.65
C VAL A 198 -36.77 -20.70 6.79
N TYR A 199 -35.75 -21.41 7.28
CA TYR A 199 -34.97 -21.02 8.45
C TYR A 199 -34.07 -19.81 8.19
N ARG A 200 -34.07 -18.82 9.09
CA ARG A 200 -33.04 -17.78 9.14
C ARG A 200 -32.61 -17.51 10.59
N LEU A 201 -31.29 -17.40 10.78
CA LEU A 201 -30.71 -16.82 11.99
C LEU A 201 -30.95 -15.31 12.01
N LEU A 202 -31.28 -14.74 13.18
CA LEU A 202 -31.55 -13.32 13.33
C LEU A 202 -30.55 -12.64 14.25
N ASP A 203 -30.31 -13.20 15.43
CA ASP A 203 -29.47 -12.59 16.45
C ASP A 203 -28.68 -13.66 17.18
N ALA A 204 -27.41 -13.36 17.50
CA ALA A 204 -26.58 -14.19 18.35
C ALA A 204 -25.47 -13.37 19.00
N VAL A 205 -25.07 -13.75 20.21
CA VAL A 205 -23.84 -13.29 20.86
C VAL A 205 -22.91 -14.47 21.00
N VAL A 206 -21.79 -14.42 20.29
CA VAL A 206 -20.76 -15.46 20.30
C VAL A 206 -19.58 -15.00 21.14
N THR A 207 -19.05 -15.90 21.97
CA THR A 207 -17.84 -15.65 22.77
C THR A 207 -16.97 -16.88 22.71
N PHE A 208 -15.73 -16.69 22.27
CA PHE A 208 -14.69 -17.71 22.34
C PHE A 208 -13.98 -17.62 23.69
N HIS A 209 -13.58 -18.76 24.24
CA HIS A 209 -13.00 -18.89 25.58
C HIS A 209 -11.58 -19.47 25.53
N ASP A 210 -11.21 -20.15 24.45
CA ASP A 210 -9.92 -20.83 24.27
C ASP A 210 -9.50 -20.79 22.79
N HIS A 211 -8.34 -21.38 22.49
CA HIS A 211 -7.78 -21.48 21.14
C HIS A 211 -8.64 -22.34 20.19
N LEU A 212 -8.57 -22.01 18.90
CA LEU A 212 -9.24 -22.75 17.85
C LEU A 212 -8.66 -24.19 17.73
N PRO A 213 -9.51 -25.22 17.67
CA PRO A 213 -9.07 -26.62 17.64
C PRO A 213 -8.25 -27.00 16.41
N GLU A 214 -7.19 -27.78 16.65
CA GLU A 214 -6.36 -28.41 15.62
C GLU A 214 -6.95 -29.76 15.16
N PRO A 215 -6.50 -30.30 14.01
CA PRO A 215 -6.88 -31.64 13.56
C PRO A 215 -6.66 -32.73 14.62
N GLY A 216 -7.62 -33.65 14.70
CA GLY A 216 -7.65 -34.74 15.69
C GLY A 216 -8.39 -34.39 16.98
N LYS A 217 -8.85 -33.15 17.15
CA LYS A 217 -9.74 -32.74 18.24
C LYS A 217 -11.21 -33.03 17.91
N VAL A 218 -12.02 -33.16 18.96
CA VAL A 218 -13.47 -33.32 18.87
C VAL A 218 -14.12 -32.16 19.61
N ILE A 219 -15.00 -31.43 18.92
CA ILE A 219 -15.79 -30.37 19.54
C ILE A 219 -17.14 -30.96 19.91
N ARG A 220 -17.52 -30.87 21.18
CA ARG A 220 -18.83 -31.27 21.67
C ARG A 220 -19.70 -30.04 21.90
N TYR A 221 -20.86 -30.02 21.26
CA TYR A 221 -21.86 -28.97 21.44
C TYR A 221 -23.00 -29.45 22.32
N ASP A 222 -23.40 -28.60 23.25
CA ASP A 222 -24.59 -28.74 24.08
C ASP A 222 -25.56 -27.62 23.72
N ILE A 223 -26.57 -27.95 22.91
CA ILE A 223 -27.46 -26.99 22.26
C ILE A 223 -28.85 -27.13 22.87
N SER A 224 -29.48 -26.01 23.21
CA SER A 224 -30.83 -25.99 23.77
C SER A 224 -31.71 -25.00 23.02
N ILE A 225 -32.92 -25.43 22.66
CA ILE A 225 -34.03 -24.54 22.28
C ILE A 225 -34.83 -24.28 23.54
N GLU A 226 -34.89 -23.02 23.96
CA GLU A 226 -35.56 -22.63 25.20
C GLU A 226 -37.09 -22.63 25.04
N ARG A 227 -37.57 -22.04 23.95
CA ARG A 227 -39.00 -21.97 23.60
C ARG A 227 -39.21 -21.49 22.16
N PHE A 228 -40.31 -21.91 21.57
CA PHE A 228 -40.91 -21.29 20.39
C PHE A 228 -41.86 -20.15 20.80
N PHE A 229 -42.04 -19.19 19.91
CA PHE A 229 -43.03 -18.13 19.99
C PHE A 229 -43.38 -17.63 18.59
N GLN A 230 -44.48 -16.89 18.46
CA GLN A 230 -44.90 -16.32 17.18
C GLN A 230 -44.87 -14.79 17.23
N GLN A 231 -44.55 -14.19 16.10
CA GLN A 231 -44.72 -12.76 15.84
C GLN A 231 -45.52 -12.60 14.55
N GLY A 232 -46.81 -12.30 14.67
CA GLY A 232 -47.72 -12.48 13.52
C GLY A 232 -47.85 -13.96 13.20
N GLU A 233 -47.66 -14.33 11.94
CA GLU A 233 -47.68 -15.73 11.48
C GLU A 233 -46.27 -16.38 11.52
N THR A 234 -45.22 -15.58 11.68
CA THR A 234 -43.82 -16.05 11.70
C THR A 234 -43.52 -16.82 12.99
N TRP A 235 -42.97 -18.03 12.86
CA TRP A 235 -42.45 -18.81 13.98
C TRP A 235 -41.02 -18.43 14.30
N LEU A 236 -40.75 -18.15 15.58
CA LEU A 236 -39.45 -17.78 16.12
C LEU A 236 -39.10 -18.68 17.30
N PHE A 237 -37.81 -18.84 17.59
CA PHE A 237 -37.37 -19.53 18.79
C PHE A 237 -36.07 -18.95 19.34
N TYR A 238 -35.93 -19.05 20.66
CA TYR A 238 -34.68 -18.73 21.36
C TYR A 238 -33.86 -19.98 21.58
N PHE A 239 -32.56 -19.88 21.34
CA PHE A 239 -31.61 -20.97 21.53
C PHE A 239 -30.27 -20.47 22.06
N ALA A 240 -29.52 -21.40 22.63
CA ALA A 240 -28.17 -21.18 23.12
C ALA A 240 -27.37 -22.48 23.03
N PHE A 241 -26.05 -22.37 22.94
CA PHE A 241 -25.20 -23.55 23.05
C PHE A 241 -23.84 -23.28 23.70
N GLU A 242 -23.26 -24.36 24.23
CA GLU A 242 -21.88 -24.45 24.71
C GLU A 242 -21.08 -25.42 23.85
N GLY A 243 -19.95 -24.98 23.30
CA GLY A 243 -18.96 -25.82 22.64
C GLY A 243 -17.80 -26.12 23.59
N THR A 244 -17.38 -27.38 23.67
CA THR A 244 -16.26 -27.83 24.50
C THR A 244 -15.29 -28.73 23.75
N VAL A 245 -14.01 -28.65 24.08
CA VAL A 245 -12.95 -29.54 23.57
C VAL A 245 -12.17 -30.09 24.75
N ASP A 246 -11.97 -31.40 24.82
CA ASP A 246 -11.31 -32.07 25.95
C ASP A 246 -11.88 -31.68 27.33
N GLY A 247 -13.18 -31.39 27.38
CA GLY A 247 -13.90 -30.96 28.59
C GLY A 247 -13.66 -29.50 29.01
N ARG A 248 -12.96 -28.70 28.20
CA ARG A 248 -12.76 -27.25 28.43
C ARG A 248 -13.70 -26.42 27.54
N PRO A 249 -14.20 -25.27 28.01
CA PRO A 249 -15.00 -24.35 27.19
C PRO A 249 -14.19 -23.86 25.98
N LEU A 250 -14.73 -24.07 24.78
CA LEU A 250 -14.19 -23.49 23.54
C LEU A 250 -14.93 -22.21 23.19
N LEU A 251 -16.25 -22.28 23.06
CA LEU A 251 -17.08 -21.15 22.67
C LEU A 251 -18.50 -21.28 23.22
N SER A 252 -19.18 -20.15 23.38
CA SER A 252 -20.57 -20.07 23.81
C SER A 252 -21.37 -19.19 22.86
N MET A 253 -22.56 -19.64 22.48
CA MET A 253 -23.57 -18.80 21.82
C MET A 253 -24.70 -18.51 22.81
N ARG A 254 -25.05 -17.23 22.94
CA ARG A 254 -26.11 -16.70 23.82
C ARG A 254 -27.00 -15.73 23.06
N GLU A 255 -28.17 -15.44 23.61
CA GLU A 255 -29.15 -14.54 22.97
C GLU A 255 -29.47 -14.97 21.53
N GLY A 256 -29.38 -16.28 21.24
CA GLY A 256 -29.66 -16.84 19.92
C GLY A 256 -31.13 -16.73 19.60
N CYS A 257 -31.46 -16.15 18.45
CA CYS A 257 -32.81 -16.02 17.94
C CYS A 257 -32.83 -16.41 16.47
N ALA A 258 -33.67 -17.36 16.11
CA ALA A 258 -33.88 -17.80 14.74
C ALA A 258 -35.37 -17.94 14.46
N GLY A 259 -35.72 -18.00 13.17
CA GLY A 259 -37.10 -18.02 12.74
C GLY A 259 -37.33 -18.72 11.41
N PHE A 260 -38.60 -18.93 11.10
CA PHE A 260 -39.08 -19.53 9.86
C PHE A 260 -39.93 -18.52 9.12
N PHE A 261 -39.45 -18.09 7.95
CA PHE A 261 -39.99 -16.98 7.19
C PHE A 261 -40.49 -17.42 5.81
N THR A 262 -41.62 -16.89 5.37
CA THR A 262 -42.04 -17.08 3.98
C THR A 262 -41.16 -16.25 3.03
N ILE A 263 -41.18 -16.58 1.75
CA ILE A 263 -40.43 -15.83 0.74
C ILE A 263 -40.88 -14.35 0.72
N GLU A 264 -42.19 -14.09 0.84
CA GLU A 264 -42.71 -12.72 0.88
C GLU A 264 -42.20 -11.93 2.09
N GLU A 265 -42.10 -12.57 3.27
CA GLU A 265 -41.56 -11.94 4.48
C GLU A 265 -40.07 -11.58 4.31
N LEU A 266 -39.30 -12.46 3.68
CA LEU A 266 -37.87 -12.24 3.39
C LEU A 266 -37.66 -11.12 2.39
N GLU A 267 -38.46 -11.06 1.32
CA GLU A 267 -38.43 -10.00 0.31
C GLU A 267 -38.82 -8.63 0.91
N ALA A 268 -39.76 -8.62 1.85
CA ALA A 268 -40.23 -7.40 2.52
C ALA A 268 -39.23 -6.85 3.57
N GLY A 269 -38.22 -7.63 3.96
CA GLY A 269 -37.24 -7.22 4.97
C GLY A 269 -36.48 -5.94 4.57
N GLN A 270 -36.30 -4.99 5.49
CA GLN A 270 -35.62 -3.72 5.20
C GLN A 270 -34.09 -3.78 5.25
N GLY A 271 -33.51 -4.92 5.64
CA GLY A 271 -32.08 -5.01 5.94
C GLY A 271 -31.74 -4.41 7.31
N ILE A 272 -30.45 -4.16 7.54
CA ILE A 272 -29.97 -3.49 8.75
C ILE A 272 -30.29 -1.99 8.65
N VAL A 273 -31.06 -1.50 9.62
CA VAL A 273 -31.38 -0.07 9.74
C VAL A 273 -30.49 0.55 10.81
N ARG A 274 -29.50 1.34 10.38
CA ARG A 274 -28.64 2.13 11.29
C ARG A 274 -29.29 3.49 11.58
N THR A 275 -29.41 3.83 12.85
CA THR A 275 -29.93 5.13 13.29
C THR A 275 -28.85 6.21 13.20
N LYS A 276 -29.24 7.49 13.32
CA LYS A 276 -28.26 8.59 13.41
C LYS A 276 -27.30 8.44 14.60
N ILE A 277 -27.72 7.78 15.68
CA ILE A 277 -26.90 7.55 16.87
C ILE A 277 -25.83 6.49 16.56
N ASP A 278 -26.20 5.44 15.82
CA ASP A 278 -25.27 4.37 15.44
C ASP A 278 -24.15 4.87 14.52
N LEU A 279 -24.41 5.92 13.74
CA LEU A 279 -23.45 6.52 12.82
C LEU A 279 -22.62 7.65 13.46
N GLN A 280 -22.79 7.95 14.75
CA GLN A 280 -22.02 9.01 15.39
C GLN A 280 -20.55 8.62 15.52
N PRO A 281 -19.61 9.55 15.22
CA PRO A 281 -18.20 9.35 15.48
C PRO A 281 -17.94 9.06 16.96
N ARG A 282 -17.03 8.12 17.22
CA ARG A 282 -16.56 7.74 18.56
C ARG A 282 -15.03 7.67 18.54
N PRO A 283 -14.34 7.93 19.65
CA PRO A 283 -12.89 7.74 19.68
C PRO A 283 -12.56 6.24 19.61
N GLY A 284 -11.71 5.84 18.67
CA GLY A 284 -11.06 4.53 18.66
C GLY A 284 -10.05 4.40 19.81
N VAL A 285 -9.62 3.16 20.07
CA VAL A 285 -8.64 2.84 21.12
C VAL A 285 -7.34 2.37 20.48
N LEU A 286 -6.25 3.06 20.80
CA LEU A 286 -4.89 2.70 20.41
C LEU A 286 -3.99 2.67 21.66
N PRO A 287 -2.91 1.88 21.66
CA PRO A 287 -1.89 1.95 22.71
C PRO A 287 -1.19 3.31 22.72
N GLU A 288 -0.63 3.68 23.86
CA GLU A 288 0.23 4.86 23.96
C GLU A 288 1.45 4.73 23.04
N GLY A 289 1.77 5.78 22.30
CA GLY A 289 2.89 5.79 21.35
C GLY A 289 2.66 4.95 20.10
N TRP A 290 1.40 4.68 19.72
CA TRP A 290 1.07 3.97 18.48
C TRP A 290 1.63 4.69 17.25
N THR A 291 2.44 3.97 16.48
CA THR A 291 2.98 4.41 15.18
C THR A 291 2.61 3.36 14.14
N GLY A 292 2.12 3.80 12.97
CA GLY A 292 1.91 2.89 11.84
C GLY A 292 3.22 2.25 11.40
N LEU A 293 3.22 0.94 11.13
CA LEU A 293 4.42 0.19 10.73
C LEU A 293 4.65 0.31 9.21
N ALA A 294 3.61 0.01 8.43
CA ALA A 294 3.60 0.20 6.99
C ALA A 294 2.81 1.49 6.65
N PRO A 295 3.37 2.43 5.86
CA PRO A 295 2.62 3.60 5.40
C PRO A 295 1.38 3.19 4.60
N MET A 296 0.21 3.72 4.96
CA MET A 296 -1.08 3.51 4.26
C MET A 296 -1.63 4.83 3.76
N ARG A 297 -2.35 4.83 2.64
CA ARG A 297 -3.01 6.02 2.09
C ARG A 297 -4.50 5.79 2.00
N ALA A 298 -5.28 6.84 2.26
CA ALA A 298 -6.71 6.82 2.01
C ALA A 298 -6.98 6.60 0.52
N GLY A 299 -7.86 5.66 0.19
CA GLY A 299 -8.15 5.25 -1.18
C GLY A 299 -7.25 4.15 -1.73
N ASP A 300 -6.35 3.56 -0.92
CA ASP A 300 -5.61 2.35 -1.31
C ASP A 300 -6.63 1.25 -1.68
N SER A 301 -6.39 0.56 -2.81
CA SER A 301 -7.26 -0.51 -3.32
C SER A 301 -6.43 -1.63 -3.95
N TYR A 302 -7.00 -2.84 -3.96
CA TYR A 302 -6.32 -4.04 -4.46
C TYR A 302 -7.28 -4.87 -5.31
N ASP A 303 -6.89 -5.12 -6.56
CA ASP A 303 -7.70 -5.91 -7.49
C ASP A 303 -7.60 -7.43 -7.22
N ASP A 304 -8.32 -8.21 -8.05
CA ASP A 304 -8.40 -9.66 -7.95
C ASP A 304 -7.02 -10.33 -8.07
N GLU A 305 -6.13 -9.79 -8.91
CA GLU A 305 -4.80 -10.35 -9.13
C GLU A 305 -3.88 -10.08 -7.93
N GLN A 306 -3.95 -8.88 -7.37
CA GLN A 306 -3.24 -8.49 -6.16
C GLN A 306 -3.70 -9.32 -4.95
N ILE A 307 -5.00 -9.49 -4.76
CA ILE A 307 -5.54 -10.33 -3.67
C ILE A 307 -5.19 -11.81 -3.90
N ALA A 308 -5.15 -12.29 -5.14
CA ALA A 308 -4.62 -13.61 -5.46
C ALA A 308 -3.12 -13.74 -5.15
N ALA A 309 -2.34 -12.66 -5.26
CA ALA A 309 -0.93 -12.63 -4.87
C ALA A 309 -0.74 -12.84 -3.36
N LEU A 310 -1.60 -12.26 -2.52
CA LEU A 310 -1.61 -12.52 -1.07
C LEU A 310 -1.84 -13.99 -0.74
N ARG A 311 -2.70 -14.69 -1.50
CA ARG A 311 -2.92 -16.14 -1.32
C ARG A 311 -1.70 -16.98 -1.70
N ARG A 312 -0.83 -16.46 -2.57
CA ARG A 312 0.46 -17.09 -2.92
C ARG A 312 1.60 -16.72 -1.98
N GLY A 313 1.36 -15.83 -1.01
CA GLY A 313 2.38 -15.31 -0.11
C GLY A 313 3.23 -14.19 -0.71
N ASP A 314 2.82 -13.61 -1.85
CA ASP A 314 3.53 -12.51 -2.48
C ASP A 314 2.95 -11.17 -2.00
N LEU A 315 3.44 -10.72 -0.85
CA LEU A 315 3.02 -9.46 -0.23
C LEU A 315 3.41 -8.25 -1.08
N ALA A 316 4.56 -8.31 -1.76
CA ALA A 316 5.07 -7.20 -2.56
C ALA A 316 4.24 -6.97 -3.82
N ALA A 317 3.83 -8.05 -4.51
CA ALA A 317 2.94 -7.94 -5.66
C ALA A 317 1.57 -7.38 -5.30
N CYS A 318 1.08 -7.60 -4.08
CA CYS A 318 -0.18 -7.00 -3.63
C CYS A 318 -0.01 -5.58 -3.12
N PHE A 319 0.88 -5.36 -2.15
CA PHE A 319 0.95 -4.13 -1.36
C PHE A 319 2.08 -3.18 -1.77
N GLY A 320 2.94 -3.60 -2.70
CA GLY A 320 4.05 -2.82 -3.21
C GLY A 320 5.41 -3.14 -2.57
N PRO A 321 6.47 -2.49 -3.05
CA PRO A 321 7.87 -2.88 -2.80
C PRO A 321 8.30 -2.80 -1.34
N ILE A 322 7.63 -2.00 -0.50
CA ILE A 322 7.95 -1.92 0.94
C ILE A 322 7.78 -3.27 1.66
N PHE A 323 7.03 -4.21 1.09
CA PHE A 323 6.85 -5.56 1.61
C PHE A 323 7.85 -6.58 1.06
N ALA A 324 8.65 -6.23 0.05
CA ALA A 324 9.58 -7.16 -0.62
C ALA A 324 10.76 -7.58 0.28
N ASP A 325 11.22 -6.65 1.14
CA ASP A 325 12.42 -6.84 1.95
C ASP A 325 12.14 -7.24 3.41
N LEU A 326 10.91 -7.63 3.75
CA LEU A 326 10.59 -8.08 5.10
C LEU A 326 11.38 -9.35 5.46
N SER A 327 11.72 -9.50 6.76
CA SER A 327 12.48 -10.65 7.29
C SER A 327 11.61 -11.89 7.47
N ILE A 328 10.93 -12.28 6.41
CA ILE A 328 9.96 -13.37 6.40
C ILE A 328 10.26 -14.33 5.26
N ALA A 329 10.41 -15.63 5.56
CA ALA A 329 10.74 -16.62 4.54
C ALA A 329 9.47 -17.06 3.79
N THR A 330 8.38 -17.25 4.52
CA THR A 330 7.08 -17.66 3.99
C THR A 330 5.99 -16.97 4.83
N PRO A 331 5.36 -15.90 4.34
CA PRO A 331 4.30 -15.24 5.09
C PRO A 331 3.05 -16.11 5.20
N GLU A 332 2.34 -16.01 6.32
CA GLU A 332 1.06 -16.69 6.53
C GLU A 332 -0.03 -16.09 5.61
N THR A 333 -0.60 -16.91 4.73
CA THR A 333 -1.39 -16.47 3.58
C THR A 333 -2.90 -16.43 3.84
N LEU A 334 -3.62 -15.57 3.11
CA LEU A 334 -5.10 -15.61 3.12
C LEU A 334 -5.62 -17.01 2.75
N PRO A 335 -6.80 -17.42 3.29
CA PRO A 335 -7.38 -18.70 2.92
C PRO A 335 -7.69 -18.80 1.41
N SER A 336 -7.59 -20.01 0.89
CA SER A 336 -7.69 -20.35 -0.54
C SER A 336 -8.70 -21.47 -0.79
N GLY A 337 -8.98 -21.77 -2.06
CA GLY A 337 -9.89 -22.85 -2.44
C GLY A 337 -11.34 -22.49 -2.10
N LEU A 338 -12.06 -23.38 -1.41
CA LEU A 338 -13.45 -23.11 -1.01
C LEU A 338 -13.56 -21.91 -0.02
N MET A 339 -12.46 -21.55 0.65
CA MET A 339 -12.40 -20.41 1.56
C MET A 339 -11.94 -19.11 0.86
N GLU A 340 -11.93 -19.06 -0.47
CA GLU A 340 -11.72 -17.83 -1.23
C GLU A 340 -12.99 -16.97 -1.18
N LEU A 341 -13.13 -16.18 -0.11
CA LEU A 341 -14.35 -15.43 0.23
C LEU A 341 -14.26 -13.92 -0.04
N VAL A 342 -13.12 -13.43 -0.55
CA VAL A 342 -12.88 -12.01 -0.86
C VAL A 342 -12.10 -11.94 -2.17
N HIS A 343 -12.62 -11.20 -3.15
CA HIS A 343 -11.97 -11.08 -4.46
C HIS A 343 -11.09 -9.84 -4.54
N ARG A 344 -11.55 -8.70 -4.02
CA ARG A 344 -10.88 -7.40 -4.16
C ARG A 344 -11.14 -6.49 -2.98
N VAL A 345 -10.27 -5.50 -2.80
CA VAL A 345 -10.41 -4.40 -1.85
C VAL A 345 -10.64 -3.12 -2.65
N THR A 346 -11.75 -2.44 -2.38
CA THR A 346 -12.16 -1.24 -3.11
C THR A 346 -11.74 0.04 -2.42
N ASP A 347 -11.48 0.00 -1.11
CA ASP A 347 -11.09 1.17 -0.34
C ASP A 347 -10.39 0.75 0.95
N VAL A 348 -9.36 1.51 1.32
CA VAL A 348 -8.69 1.47 2.63
C VAL A 348 -8.50 2.91 3.05
N ASP A 349 -8.91 3.22 4.28
CA ASP A 349 -8.70 4.53 4.89
C ASP A 349 -8.10 4.34 6.28
N PRO A 350 -6.81 4.67 6.49
CA PRO A 350 -6.15 4.48 7.78
C PRO A 350 -6.70 5.37 8.91
N GLU A 351 -7.40 6.46 8.56
CA GLU A 351 -8.03 7.40 9.51
C GLU A 351 -9.57 7.35 9.42
N GLY A 352 -10.09 6.40 8.63
CA GLY A 352 -11.51 6.29 8.32
C GLY A 352 -12.33 5.54 9.36
N GLY A 353 -13.60 5.34 9.01
CA GLY A 353 -14.61 4.69 9.85
C GLY A 353 -15.09 5.59 10.99
N ARG A 354 -16.18 5.21 11.66
CA ARG A 354 -16.74 6.01 12.76
C ARG A 354 -15.80 6.16 13.96
N PHE A 355 -14.76 5.34 14.05
CA PHE A 355 -13.79 5.35 15.14
C PHE A 355 -12.53 6.17 14.86
N GLY A 356 -12.30 6.58 13.61
CA GLY A 356 -11.19 7.45 13.20
C GLY A 356 -9.80 6.80 13.28
N ILE A 357 -9.73 5.47 13.28
CA ILE A 357 -8.45 4.72 13.40
C ILE A 357 -8.33 3.59 12.36
N GLY A 358 -9.18 3.59 11.33
CA GLY A 358 -9.07 2.65 10.22
C GLY A 358 -10.41 2.17 9.67
N MET A 359 -10.46 1.99 8.36
CA MET A 359 -11.56 1.35 7.65
C MET A 359 -11.04 0.61 6.41
N ILE A 360 -11.68 -0.52 6.10
CA ILE A 360 -11.45 -1.26 4.85
C ILE A 360 -12.79 -1.70 4.24
N ARG A 361 -12.89 -1.61 2.92
CA ARG A 361 -14.02 -2.14 2.14
C ARG A 361 -13.53 -3.13 1.09
N ALA A 362 -14.15 -4.31 1.07
CA ALA A 362 -13.84 -5.38 0.12
C ALA A 362 -15.09 -5.97 -0.52
N GLU A 363 -14.93 -6.70 -1.63
CA GLU A 363 -16.02 -7.27 -2.40
C GLU A 363 -15.73 -8.70 -2.85
N ALA A 364 -16.81 -9.45 -3.09
CA ALA A 364 -16.79 -10.72 -3.82
C ALA A 364 -18.01 -10.81 -4.75
N ASP A 365 -17.84 -11.48 -5.88
CA ASP A 365 -18.93 -11.80 -6.81
C ASP A 365 -19.59 -13.11 -6.39
N ILE A 366 -20.91 -13.16 -6.48
CA ILE A 366 -21.70 -14.34 -6.13
C ILE A 366 -22.16 -15.03 -7.41
N ASN A 367 -21.88 -16.33 -7.50
CA ASN A 367 -22.35 -17.20 -8.57
C ASN A 367 -23.41 -18.17 -8.04
N PRO A 368 -24.47 -18.46 -8.81
CA PRO A 368 -25.53 -19.40 -8.40
C PRO A 368 -25.02 -20.80 -7.99
N ASP A 369 -23.86 -21.19 -8.50
CA ASP A 369 -23.23 -22.50 -8.30
C ASP A 369 -22.14 -22.49 -7.23
N ASP A 370 -21.97 -21.38 -6.50
CA ASP A 370 -21.02 -21.30 -5.39
C ASP A 370 -21.31 -22.42 -4.37
N TRP A 371 -20.23 -23.07 -3.92
CA TRP A 371 -20.32 -24.31 -3.13
C TRP A 371 -21.18 -24.15 -1.87
N PHE A 372 -21.13 -22.98 -1.21
CA PHE A 372 -21.89 -22.70 -0.01
C PHE A 372 -23.39 -22.54 -0.29
N LEU A 373 -23.79 -22.07 -1.48
CA LEU A 373 -25.21 -21.99 -1.86
C LEU A 373 -25.77 -23.37 -2.16
N THR A 374 -24.99 -24.20 -2.86
CA THR A 374 -25.46 -25.51 -3.32
C THR A 374 -25.59 -26.54 -2.20
N CYS A 375 -24.87 -26.36 -1.08
CA CYS A 375 -24.95 -27.25 0.08
C CYS A 375 -25.76 -26.72 1.27
N HIS A 376 -26.02 -25.40 1.36
CA HIS A 376 -26.74 -24.77 2.46
C HIS A 376 -27.90 -23.92 1.92
N PHE A 377 -29.14 -24.38 1.89
CA PHE A 377 -29.58 -25.77 1.97
C PHE A 377 -29.97 -26.27 0.57
N SER A 378 -29.98 -27.59 0.37
CA SER A 378 -30.26 -28.19 -0.94
C SER A 378 -31.62 -27.78 -1.56
N ASP A 379 -32.59 -27.39 -0.74
CA ASP A 379 -33.93 -26.94 -1.11
C ASP A 379 -34.20 -25.45 -0.82
N ASP A 380 -33.25 -24.74 -0.20
CA ASP A 380 -33.29 -23.31 0.12
C ASP A 380 -31.87 -22.75 0.12
N MET A 381 -31.34 -22.49 -1.08
CA MET A 381 -29.94 -22.12 -1.29
C MET A 381 -29.65 -20.70 -0.80
N VAL A 382 -28.92 -20.58 0.31
CA VAL A 382 -28.62 -19.34 1.00
C VAL A 382 -27.24 -19.41 1.66
N MET A 383 -26.45 -18.35 1.57
CA MET A 383 -25.14 -18.32 2.22
C MET A 383 -25.30 -18.43 3.76
N PRO A 384 -24.50 -19.28 4.44
CA PRO A 384 -24.52 -19.36 5.90
C PRO A 384 -24.10 -18.03 6.55
N GLY A 385 -24.79 -17.62 7.62
CA GLY A 385 -24.45 -16.40 8.35
C GLY A 385 -23.06 -16.45 9.01
N THR A 386 -22.61 -17.65 9.38
CA THR A 386 -21.24 -17.89 9.87
C THR A 386 -20.20 -17.64 8.78
N LEU A 387 -20.49 -17.97 7.52
CA LEU A 387 -19.60 -17.70 6.40
C LEU A 387 -19.54 -16.19 6.08
N MET A 388 -20.67 -15.48 6.21
CA MET A 388 -20.71 -14.02 6.12
C MET A 388 -19.80 -13.35 7.17
N TYR A 389 -19.75 -13.91 8.38
CA TYR A 389 -18.80 -13.50 9.43
C TYR A 389 -17.35 -13.73 8.99
N GLU A 390 -17.05 -14.88 8.40
CA GLU A 390 -15.69 -15.20 7.92
C GLU A 390 -15.22 -14.27 6.80
N CYS A 391 -16.11 -13.87 5.89
CA CYS A 391 -15.79 -12.87 4.87
C CYS A 391 -15.31 -11.55 5.50
N CYS A 392 -15.95 -11.13 6.59
CA CYS A 392 -15.57 -9.94 7.33
C CYS A 392 -14.22 -10.14 8.03
N LEU A 393 -13.94 -11.32 8.59
CA LEU A 393 -12.64 -11.66 9.16
C LEU A 393 -11.53 -11.68 8.11
N HIS A 394 -11.76 -12.24 6.92
CA HIS A 394 -10.78 -12.20 5.82
C HIS A 394 -10.48 -10.77 5.41
N THR A 395 -11.50 -9.91 5.34
CA THR A 395 -11.34 -8.48 5.06
C THR A 395 -10.51 -7.78 6.14
N LEU A 396 -10.79 -8.03 7.42
CA LEU A 396 -9.97 -7.54 8.53
C LEU A 396 -8.53 -8.03 8.40
N ARG A 397 -8.32 -9.31 8.10
CA ARG A 397 -6.98 -9.89 7.93
C ARG A 397 -6.18 -9.19 6.84
N ILE A 398 -6.81 -8.81 5.72
CA ILE A 398 -6.14 -8.03 4.67
C ILE A 398 -5.67 -6.68 5.22
N TYR A 399 -6.52 -5.97 5.97
CA TYR A 399 -6.14 -4.71 6.61
C TYR A 399 -4.96 -4.90 7.58
N LEU A 400 -5.00 -5.93 8.44
CA LEU A 400 -3.92 -6.24 9.39
C LEU A 400 -2.59 -6.55 8.68
N LEU A 401 -2.62 -7.33 7.60
CA LEU A 401 -1.44 -7.57 6.77
C LEU A 401 -0.92 -6.25 6.16
N ARG A 402 -1.81 -5.44 5.60
CA ARG A 402 -1.47 -4.17 4.94
C ARG A 402 -0.90 -3.11 5.88
N MET A 403 -1.35 -3.07 7.14
CA MET A 403 -0.78 -2.18 8.16
C MET A 403 0.57 -2.66 8.70
N GLY A 404 1.00 -3.87 8.34
CA GLY A 404 2.31 -4.43 8.68
C GLY A 404 2.30 -5.56 9.71
N TRP A 405 1.14 -6.07 10.13
CA TRP A 405 1.06 -7.23 11.01
C TRP A 405 1.20 -8.52 10.19
N VAL A 406 2.45 -8.85 9.88
CA VAL A 406 2.84 -10.02 9.10
C VAL A 406 3.54 -11.02 10.02
N GLY A 407 3.27 -12.32 9.84
CA GLY A 407 3.93 -13.38 10.58
C GLY A 407 4.23 -14.61 9.71
N GLU A 408 5.26 -15.35 10.10
CA GLU A 408 5.75 -16.53 9.38
C GLU A 408 4.72 -17.67 9.42
N ALA A 409 4.54 -18.34 8.29
CA ALA A 409 3.62 -19.44 8.14
C ALA A 409 3.92 -20.55 9.15
N GLY A 410 2.87 -21.02 9.84
CA GLY A 410 2.99 -22.04 10.88
C GLY A 410 3.63 -21.57 12.20
N LYS A 411 4.02 -20.29 12.33
CA LYS A 411 4.42 -19.70 13.63
C LYS A 411 3.31 -18.89 14.27
N ILE A 412 2.36 -18.39 13.47
CA ILE A 412 1.25 -17.58 13.96
C ILE A 412 -0.11 -18.22 13.67
N ARG A 413 -1.15 -17.77 14.36
CA ARG A 413 -2.55 -18.06 14.00
C ARG A 413 -3.44 -16.85 14.15
N TYR A 414 -4.45 -16.74 13.30
CA TYR A 414 -5.52 -15.77 13.44
C TYR A 414 -6.67 -16.39 14.24
N GLU A 415 -6.96 -15.84 15.41
CA GLU A 415 -7.97 -16.39 16.33
C GLU A 415 -8.84 -15.27 16.92
N PRO A 416 -10.07 -15.56 17.36
CA PRO A 416 -10.85 -14.60 18.15
C PRO A 416 -10.14 -14.23 19.46
N VAL A 417 -10.40 -13.03 19.98
CA VAL A 417 -9.91 -12.62 21.30
C VAL A 417 -10.80 -13.27 22.37
N PRO A 418 -10.24 -14.08 23.30
CA PRO A 418 -11.04 -14.75 24.31
C PRO A 418 -11.81 -13.77 25.20
N GLY A 419 -13.08 -14.08 25.48
CA GLY A 419 -13.97 -13.28 26.32
C GLY A 419 -14.62 -12.07 25.63
N VAL A 420 -14.22 -11.72 24.40
CA VAL A 420 -14.91 -10.69 23.62
C VAL A 420 -16.28 -11.21 23.15
N LYS A 421 -17.32 -10.43 23.44
CA LYS A 421 -18.70 -10.75 23.08
C LYS A 421 -19.05 -10.17 21.72
N SER A 422 -18.86 -10.96 20.67
CA SER A 422 -19.20 -10.54 19.30
C SER A 422 -20.70 -10.72 19.07
N ARG A 423 -21.39 -9.67 18.64
CA ARG A 423 -22.85 -9.66 18.42
C ARG A 423 -23.16 -9.66 16.93
N LEU A 424 -23.77 -10.73 16.46
CA LEU A 424 -24.24 -10.91 15.09
C LEU A 424 -25.73 -10.53 14.99
N LYS A 425 -26.06 -9.71 13.99
CA LYS A 425 -27.45 -9.41 13.59
C LYS A 425 -27.61 -9.65 12.10
N CYS A 426 -28.53 -10.52 11.73
CA CYS A 426 -28.86 -10.83 10.34
C CYS A 426 -30.28 -10.31 10.02
N ARG A 427 -30.40 -9.47 8.99
CA ARG A 427 -31.67 -8.87 8.53
C ARG A 427 -31.85 -8.96 7.01
N GLY A 428 -31.04 -9.78 6.36
CA GLY A 428 -31.12 -10.10 4.94
C GLY A 428 -30.38 -11.39 4.63
N GLN A 429 -30.25 -11.70 3.34
CA GLN A 429 -29.73 -12.97 2.85
C GLN A 429 -28.91 -12.78 1.57
N VAL A 430 -27.99 -13.71 1.33
CA VAL A 430 -27.27 -13.85 0.05
C VAL A 430 -27.74 -15.15 -0.58
N ILE A 431 -28.28 -15.05 -1.79
CA ILE A 431 -28.94 -16.14 -2.51
C ILE A 431 -28.43 -16.18 -3.95
N GLN A 432 -28.85 -17.17 -4.74
CA GLN A 432 -28.39 -17.34 -6.13
C GLN A 432 -28.60 -16.13 -7.05
N SER A 433 -29.59 -15.29 -6.76
CA SER A 433 -29.83 -14.07 -7.54
C SER A 433 -28.91 -12.91 -7.17
N THR A 434 -28.30 -12.94 -5.98
CA THR A 434 -27.32 -11.94 -5.53
C THR A 434 -26.15 -11.91 -6.51
N LYS A 435 -25.69 -10.71 -6.86
CA LYS A 435 -24.57 -10.55 -7.80
C LYS A 435 -23.27 -10.23 -7.11
N ARG A 436 -23.36 -9.40 -6.07
CA ARG A 436 -22.18 -8.93 -5.37
C ARG A 436 -22.45 -8.74 -3.90
N VAL A 437 -21.44 -9.09 -3.11
CA VAL A 437 -21.38 -8.79 -1.70
C VAL A 437 -20.26 -7.81 -1.41
N THR A 438 -20.48 -6.95 -0.43
CA THR A 438 -19.51 -5.94 0.03
C THR A 438 -19.35 -6.06 1.54
N TYR A 439 -18.11 -6.02 2.01
CA TYR A 439 -17.75 -6.09 3.43
C TYR A 439 -17.12 -4.76 3.82
N GLU A 440 -17.65 -4.09 4.83
CA GLU A 440 -17.12 -2.85 5.39
C GLU A 440 -16.72 -3.10 6.83
N ILE A 441 -15.45 -2.87 7.15
CA ILE A 441 -14.87 -3.07 8.49
C ILE A 441 -14.39 -1.73 9.01
N GLU A 442 -14.84 -1.34 10.19
CA GLU A 442 -14.39 -0.14 10.90
C GLU A 442 -13.57 -0.55 12.15
N ILE A 443 -12.31 -0.11 12.21
CA ILE A 443 -11.39 -0.48 13.28
C ILE A 443 -11.77 0.28 14.55
N LYS A 444 -12.05 -0.44 15.65
CA LYS A 444 -12.49 0.15 16.92
C LYS A 444 -11.38 0.18 17.96
N GLU A 445 -10.57 -0.87 18.02
CA GLU A 445 -9.44 -1.00 18.94
C GLU A 445 -8.32 -1.80 18.29
N LEU A 446 -7.08 -1.34 18.46
CA LEU A 446 -5.87 -2.11 18.15
C LEU A 446 -5.01 -2.18 19.43
N GLY A 447 -4.31 -3.30 19.61
CA GLY A 447 -3.41 -3.47 20.75
C GLY A 447 -2.51 -4.69 20.63
N TYR A 448 -1.70 -4.94 21.67
CA TYR A 448 -0.66 -5.98 21.68
C TYR A 448 -0.72 -6.93 22.90
N GLY A 449 -1.81 -7.00 23.68
CA GLY A 449 -1.78 -7.59 25.03
C GLY A 449 -2.38 -9.00 25.17
N PRO A 450 -1.59 -10.09 25.38
CA PRO A 450 -0.13 -10.23 25.21
C PRO A 450 0.29 -10.44 23.74
N GLU A 451 -0.67 -10.54 22.82
CA GLU A 451 -0.50 -10.76 21.39
C GLU A 451 -1.17 -9.60 20.62
N PRO A 452 -0.72 -9.25 19.41
CA PRO A 452 -1.40 -8.28 18.54
C PRO A 452 -2.88 -8.64 18.38
N PHE A 453 -3.78 -7.67 18.59
CA PHE A 453 -5.21 -7.87 18.44
C PHE A 453 -5.93 -6.65 17.88
N ALA A 454 -7.06 -6.91 17.24
CA ALA A 454 -7.99 -5.93 16.72
C ALA A 454 -9.42 -6.26 17.17
N ILE A 455 -10.16 -5.23 17.55
CA ILE A 455 -11.62 -5.28 17.72
C ILE A 455 -12.23 -4.29 16.74
N VAL A 456 -13.25 -4.73 16.01
CA VAL A 456 -13.83 -3.99 14.89
C VAL A 456 -15.34 -4.15 14.88
N ASP A 457 -16.02 -3.24 14.20
CA ASP A 457 -17.40 -3.44 13.79
C ASP A 457 -17.45 -3.67 12.29
N ALA A 458 -18.29 -4.61 11.85
CA ALA A 458 -18.42 -4.99 10.45
C ALA A 458 -19.86 -4.85 9.97
N LEU A 459 -20.01 -4.46 8.72
CA LEU A 459 -21.28 -4.42 8.01
C LEU A 459 -21.12 -5.05 6.63
N MET A 460 -21.95 -6.04 6.35
CA MET A 460 -22.01 -6.70 5.05
C MET A 460 -23.24 -6.25 4.27
N TYR A 461 -23.05 -6.07 2.97
CA TYR A 461 -24.08 -5.70 2.01
C TYR A 461 -24.25 -6.81 0.97
N ALA A 462 -25.49 -7.03 0.52
CA ALA A 462 -25.82 -7.83 -0.65
C ALA A 462 -26.47 -6.89 -1.69
N ASP A 463 -25.83 -6.75 -2.86
CA ASP A 463 -26.24 -5.82 -3.92
C ASP A 463 -26.51 -4.39 -3.40
N GLY A 464 -25.66 -3.92 -2.48
CA GLY A 464 -25.75 -2.58 -1.87
C GLY A 464 -26.75 -2.45 -0.71
N LYS A 465 -27.55 -3.48 -0.41
CA LYS A 465 -28.45 -3.50 0.75
C LYS A 465 -27.71 -4.07 1.97
N PRO A 466 -27.66 -3.39 3.13
CA PRO A 466 -27.00 -3.91 4.32
C PRO A 466 -27.79 -5.10 4.90
N VAL A 467 -27.16 -6.26 5.03
CA VAL A 467 -27.82 -7.52 5.40
C VAL A 467 -27.35 -8.08 6.73
N VAL A 468 -26.09 -7.85 7.13
CA VAL A 468 -25.52 -8.37 8.38
C VAL A 468 -24.68 -7.31 9.07
N GLU A 469 -24.92 -7.10 10.36
CA GLU A 469 -24.11 -6.27 11.25
C GLU A 469 -23.43 -7.16 12.28
N ILE A 470 -22.13 -6.94 12.49
CA ILE A 470 -21.33 -7.64 13.49
C ILE A 470 -20.67 -6.58 14.37
N ALA A 471 -21.13 -6.47 15.61
CA ALA A 471 -20.48 -5.62 16.59
C ALA A 471 -19.44 -6.41 17.39
N ASP A 472 -18.32 -5.75 17.72
CA ASP A 472 -17.24 -6.33 18.51
C ASP A 472 -16.69 -7.63 17.89
N MET A 473 -16.53 -7.67 16.57
CA MET A 473 -15.76 -8.73 15.89
C MET A 473 -14.30 -8.58 16.30
N SER A 474 -13.62 -9.69 16.61
CA SER A 474 -12.24 -9.62 17.11
C SER A 474 -11.33 -10.61 16.41
N MET A 475 -10.06 -10.23 16.32
CA MET A 475 -8.99 -11.06 15.78
C MET A 475 -7.71 -10.77 16.56
N ARG A 476 -6.99 -11.81 16.97
CA ARG A 476 -5.63 -11.76 17.50
C ARG A 476 -4.70 -12.62 16.67
N LEU A 477 -3.43 -12.26 16.65
CA LEU A 477 -2.36 -12.99 15.97
C LEU A 477 -1.54 -13.73 17.02
N THR A 478 -1.95 -14.94 17.35
CA THR A 478 -1.26 -15.74 18.37
C THR A 478 0.10 -16.19 17.88
N GLY A 479 1.06 -16.32 18.79
CA GLY A 479 2.45 -16.65 18.44
C GLY A 479 3.31 -15.48 17.94
N LEU A 480 2.79 -14.25 18.00
CA LEU A 480 3.50 -13.03 17.66
C LEU A 480 3.48 -12.07 18.85
N ALA A 481 4.62 -11.45 19.17
CA ALA A 481 4.71 -10.37 20.14
C ALA A 481 4.84 -9.01 19.45
N ARG A 482 4.65 -7.92 20.20
CA ARG A 482 4.87 -6.55 19.70
C ARG A 482 6.28 -6.40 19.12
N GLU A 483 7.27 -6.93 19.81
CA GLU A 483 8.68 -6.82 19.43
C GLU A 483 8.97 -7.54 18.12
N ASP A 484 8.31 -8.67 17.86
CA ASP A 484 8.48 -9.42 16.61
C ASP A 484 7.92 -8.62 15.42
N VAL A 485 6.73 -8.04 15.59
CA VAL A 485 6.11 -7.17 14.58
C VAL A 485 7.00 -5.95 14.33
N GLU A 486 7.40 -5.24 15.38
CA GLU A 486 8.24 -4.05 15.22
C GLU A 486 9.59 -4.39 14.61
N ALA A 487 10.22 -5.52 14.98
CA ALA A 487 11.50 -5.94 14.42
C ALA A 487 11.44 -6.25 12.93
N LEU A 488 10.30 -6.71 12.40
CA LEU A 488 10.12 -6.89 10.95
C LEU A 488 10.20 -5.57 10.17
N TRP A 489 9.77 -4.48 10.81
CA TRP A 489 9.71 -3.13 10.22
C TRP A 489 10.81 -2.20 10.71
N ARG A 490 11.68 -2.66 11.61
CA ARG A 490 12.92 -1.94 11.91
C ARG A 490 13.72 -1.86 10.63
N PRO A 491 14.29 -0.69 10.30
CA PRO A 491 15.30 -0.60 9.27
C PRO A 491 16.32 -1.68 9.56
N ARG A 492 16.47 -2.65 8.65
CA ARG A 492 17.60 -3.57 8.72
C ARG A 492 18.85 -2.71 8.73
N GLU A 493 19.82 -3.02 9.60
CA GLU A 493 21.13 -2.35 9.59
C GLU A 493 21.55 -2.12 8.14
N ASN A 494 21.72 -0.83 7.80
CA ASN A 494 21.88 -0.29 6.46
C ASN A 494 22.48 -1.28 5.47
N ARG A 495 21.63 -1.96 4.68
CA ARG A 495 22.09 -2.67 3.50
C ARG A 495 22.55 -1.59 2.53
N VAL A 496 23.84 -1.29 2.59
CA VAL A 496 24.49 -0.43 1.62
C VAL A 496 24.38 -1.10 0.26
N LEU A 497 23.57 -0.53 -0.63
CA LEU A 497 23.40 -1.01 -2.01
C LEU A 497 24.56 -0.54 -2.88
N TYR A 498 24.98 0.71 -2.67
CA TYR A 498 26.15 1.33 -3.28
C TYR A 498 26.91 2.07 -2.19
N ASP A 499 28.16 1.68 -1.98
CA ASP A 499 29.04 2.26 -0.98
C ASP A 499 29.80 3.48 -1.52
N GLN A 500 30.65 4.07 -0.67
CA GLN A 500 31.43 5.24 -1.04
C GLN A 500 32.38 4.96 -2.20
N GLU A 501 32.88 3.73 -2.32
CA GLU A 501 33.69 3.31 -3.47
C GLU A 501 32.88 3.38 -4.76
N SER A 502 31.62 2.91 -4.74
CA SER A 502 30.68 3.03 -5.85
C SER A 502 30.38 4.50 -6.21
N ILE A 503 30.16 5.35 -5.19
CA ILE A 503 29.93 6.79 -5.43
C ILE A 503 31.15 7.43 -6.10
N LEU A 504 32.35 7.16 -5.59
CA LEU A 504 33.60 7.71 -6.14
C LEU A 504 33.94 7.12 -7.51
N ALA A 505 33.60 5.86 -7.77
CA ALA A 505 33.72 5.25 -9.09
C ALA A 505 32.88 6.01 -10.12
N PHE A 506 31.64 6.36 -9.78
CA PHE A 506 30.84 7.19 -10.68
C PHE A 506 31.35 8.63 -10.76
N ALA A 507 31.80 9.24 -9.67
CA ALA A 507 32.25 10.65 -9.65
C ALA A 507 33.57 10.89 -10.40
N ILE A 508 34.60 10.08 -10.14
CA ILE A 508 35.99 10.30 -10.60
C ILE A 508 36.68 9.02 -11.15
N GLY A 509 36.00 7.87 -11.10
CA GLY A 509 36.52 6.58 -11.57
C GLY A 509 35.78 6.05 -12.80
N LYS A 510 35.56 4.73 -12.82
CA LYS A 510 34.84 4.04 -13.90
C LYS A 510 33.35 3.90 -13.57
N PRO A 511 32.43 4.43 -14.39
CA PRO A 511 30.99 4.25 -14.16
C PRO A 511 30.57 2.78 -14.12
N SER A 512 31.26 1.91 -14.86
CA SER A 512 30.96 0.47 -14.86
C SER A 512 31.25 -0.21 -13.51
N GLU A 513 32.16 0.33 -12.70
CA GLU A 513 32.41 -0.19 -11.34
C GLU A 513 31.24 0.13 -10.39
N ALA A 514 30.49 1.21 -10.67
CA ALA A 514 29.28 1.56 -9.94
C ALA A 514 28.03 0.85 -10.49
N PHE A 515 27.81 0.87 -11.81
CA PHE A 515 26.55 0.46 -12.44
C PHE A 515 26.64 -0.81 -13.30
N GLY A 516 27.80 -1.44 -13.41
CA GLY A 516 28.02 -2.68 -14.15
C GLY A 516 28.15 -2.52 -15.68
N ASP A 517 28.06 -3.65 -16.38
CA ASP A 517 28.46 -3.79 -17.79
C ASP A 517 27.78 -2.81 -18.77
N ARG A 518 26.55 -2.36 -18.48
CA ARG A 518 25.83 -1.37 -19.30
C ARG A 518 26.58 -0.06 -19.44
N TYR A 519 27.43 0.27 -18.47
CA TYR A 519 28.17 1.50 -18.38
C TYR A 519 29.61 1.42 -18.89
N LEU A 520 30.08 0.23 -19.34
CA LEU A 520 31.41 0.05 -19.95
C LEU A 520 31.74 1.05 -21.07
N PRO A 521 30.80 1.45 -21.97
CA PRO A 521 31.11 2.45 -22.99
C PRO A 521 31.58 3.79 -22.40
N PHE A 522 31.19 4.14 -21.18
CA PHE A 522 31.56 5.39 -20.51
C PHE A 522 32.86 5.32 -19.71
N ASP A 523 33.52 4.15 -19.68
CA ASP A 523 34.83 4.02 -19.03
C ASP A 523 35.94 4.63 -19.89
N ASP A 524 35.89 4.41 -21.21
CA ASP A 524 36.98 4.80 -22.13
C ASP A 524 36.50 5.35 -23.49
N GLU A 525 35.26 5.08 -23.94
CA GLU A 525 34.81 5.41 -25.31
C GLU A 525 33.94 6.66 -25.40
N ARG A 526 33.12 6.91 -24.37
CA ARG A 526 32.11 7.98 -24.31
C ARG A 526 32.22 8.78 -23.03
N VAL A 527 31.78 10.03 -23.08
CA VAL A 527 31.71 10.90 -21.90
C VAL A 527 30.31 10.88 -21.32
N ILE A 528 30.22 10.70 -20.00
CA ILE A 528 28.97 10.80 -19.23
C ILE A 528 29.07 11.94 -18.23
N ALA A 529 27.92 12.55 -17.90
CA ALA A 529 27.82 13.41 -16.75
C ALA A 529 28.14 12.65 -15.46
N ARG A 530 29.03 13.24 -14.65
CA ARG A 530 29.55 12.64 -13.41
C ARG A 530 28.90 13.29 -12.20
N LEU A 531 29.06 12.70 -11.02
CA LEU A 531 28.89 13.44 -9.77
C LEU A 531 30.11 14.30 -9.47
N PRO A 532 29.99 15.33 -8.61
CA PRO A 532 31.15 16.02 -8.05
C PRO A 532 32.05 15.06 -7.25
N GLY A 533 33.36 15.22 -7.38
CA GLY A 533 34.38 14.48 -6.62
C GLY A 533 34.92 15.26 -5.42
N PRO A 534 35.75 14.64 -4.56
CA PRO A 534 36.36 15.31 -3.42
C PRO A 534 37.15 16.57 -3.81
N PRO A 535 37.11 17.66 -3.01
CA PRO A 535 36.43 17.78 -1.71
C PRO A 535 34.94 18.17 -1.79
N TYR A 536 34.32 18.15 -2.98
CA TYR A 536 32.90 18.51 -3.21
C TYR A 536 31.95 17.31 -3.32
N ALA A 537 32.40 16.11 -2.93
CA ALA A 537 31.57 14.92 -2.86
C ALA A 537 30.81 14.92 -1.53
N PHE A 538 29.48 14.94 -1.58
CA PHE A 538 28.60 15.04 -0.41
C PHE A 538 27.54 13.94 -0.38
N MET A 539 27.99 12.73 -0.75
CA MET A 539 27.18 11.53 -0.81
C MET A 539 28.10 10.34 -0.49
N ASP A 540 27.80 9.60 0.57
CA ASP A 540 28.64 8.50 1.03
C ASP A 540 28.13 7.14 0.58
N ARG A 541 26.81 6.98 0.44
CA ARG A 541 26.19 5.69 0.10
C ARG A 541 24.74 5.84 -0.36
N VAL A 542 24.26 4.81 -1.04
CA VAL A 542 22.85 4.57 -1.33
C VAL A 542 22.39 3.33 -0.57
N VAL A 543 21.30 3.49 0.18
CA VAL A 543 20.75 2.45 1.06
C VAL A 543 19.43 1.88 0.54
N ASN A 544 18.79 2.56 -0.42
CA ASN A 544 17.54 2.11 -1.02
C ASN A 544 17.39 2.63 -2.46
N THR A 545 16.72 1.85 -3.30
CA THR A 545 16.33 2.19 -4.68
C THR A 545 14.92 1.69 -4.94
N VAL A 546 14.10 2.51 -5.61
CA VAL A 546 12.76 2.15 -6.08
C VAL A 546 12.75 2.29 -7.61
N GLY A 547 12.24 1.28 -8.30
CA GLY A 547 12.30 1.18 -9.76
C GLY A 547 13.45 0.31 -10.25
N GLU A 548 13.33 -0.17 -11.48
CA GLU A 548 14.33 -1.01 -12.12
C GLU A 548 15.50 -0.17 -12.66
N ALA A 549 16.72 -0.70 -12.57
CA ALA A 549 17.89 -0.04 -13.13
C ALA A 549 17.76 0.09 -14.65
N TRP A 550 18.22 1.22 -15.19
CA TRP A 550 18.19 1.57 -16.63
C TRP A 550 16.78 1.71 -17.23
N ASP A 551 15.77 1.88 -16.38
CA ASP A 551 14.41 2.22 -16.79
C ASP A 551 14.11 3.69 -16.46
N LEU A 552 14.00 4.53 -17.51
CA LEU A 552 13.80 5.97 -17.37
C LEU A 552 12.30 6.29 -17.35
N GLU A 553 11.66 6.04 -16.20
CA GLU A 553 10.23 6.29 -16.00
C GLU A 553 9.96 7.06 -14.69
N PRO A 554 8.94 7.95 -14.66
CA PRO A 554 8.50 8.58 -13.43
C PRO A 554 8.13 7.56 -12.35
N GLY A 555 8.46 7.87 -11.10
CA GLY A 555 8.21 7.02 -9.94
C GLY A 555 9.46 6.36 -9.37
N ALA A 556 10.56 6.29 -10.15
CA ALA A 556 11.86 5.85 -9.67
C ALA A 556 12.37 6.75 -8.53
N ALA A 557 13.08 6.18 -7.55
CA ALA A 557 13.60 6.92 -6.40
C ALA A 557 14.89 6.28 -5.84
N VAL A 558 15.70 7.09 -5.17
CA VAL A 558 16.83 6.61 -4.36
C VAL A 558 16.80 7.24 -2.97
N THR A 559 17.33 6.51 -1.99
CA THR A 559 17.66 7.06 -0.67
C THR A 559 19.17 7.00 -0.49
N ALA A 560 19.77 8.18 -0.39
CA ALA A 560 21.21 8.36 -0.20
C ALA A 560 21.51 8.92 1.20
N GLU A 561 22.68 8.59 1.73
CA GLU A 561 23.16 9.09 3.03
C GLU A 561 24.48 9.84 2.87
N TYR A 562 24.64 10.90 3.67
CA TYR A 562 25.88 11.63 3.87
C TYR A 562 26.13 11.80 5.37
N ASP A 563 27.26 11.30 5.85
CA ASP A 563 27.67 11.47 7.24
C ASP A 563 28.34 12.82 7.40
N VAL A 564 27.72 13.74 8.13
CA VAL A 564 28.29 15.07 8.35
C VAL A 564 29.55 14.92 9.22
N PRO A 565 30.75 15.19 8.66
CA PRO A 565 31.98 15.10 9.44
C PRO A 565 32.03 16.22 10.48
N ALA A 566 32.40 15.89 11.71
CA ALA A 566 32.55 16.86 12.79
C ALA A 566 33.61 17.95 12.48
N ASP A 567 34.58 17.62 11.63
CA ASP A 567 35.66 18.47 11.13
C ASP A 567 35.49 18.83 9.65
N GLY A 568 34.25 18.86 9.14
CA GLY A 568 33.96 19.23 7.76
C GLY A 568 34.60 20.55 7.35
N TRP A 569 35.45 20.49 6.31
CA TRP A 569 36.27 21.62 5.85
C TRP A 569 35.46 22.89 5.59
N TYR A 570 34.20 22.74 5.16
CA TYR A 570 33.31 23.85 4.82
C TYR A 570 32.81 24.64 6.04
N PHE A 571 32.82 24.07 7.25
CA PHE A 571 32.52 24.82 8.47
C PHE A 571 33.68 25.78 8.79
N GLU A 572 34.91 25.27 8.75
CA GLU A 572 36.12 26.06 8.97
C GLU A 572 36.30 27.12 7.88
N ALA A 573 36.17 26.72 6.61
CA ALA A 573 36.36 27.61 5.47
C ALA A 573 35.30 28.71 5.39
N ASN A 574 34.06 28.42 5.75
CA ASN A 574 33.01 29.45 5.87
C ASN A 574 33.11 30.25 7.18
N ARG A 575 33.88 29.76 8.16
CA ARG A 575 34.00 30.29 9.54
C ARG A 575 32.66 30.39 10.25
N GLN A 576 31.83 29.37 10.10
CA GLN A 576 30.46 29.33 10.64
C GLN A 576 30.15 27.96 11.22
N THR A 577 29.22 27.92 12.19
CA THR A 577 28.79 26.68 12.83
C THR A 577 27.68 25.95 12.09
N GLU A 578 26.94 26.65 11.22
CA GLU A 578 25.92 26.07 10.35
C GLU A 578 26.51 25.75 8.97
N MET A 579 26.07 24.63 8.38
CA MET A 579 26.52 24.16 7.07
C MET A 579 26.21 25.25 6.02
N PRO A 580 27.18 25.65 5.17
CA PRO A 580 26.92 26.64 4.14
C PRO A 580 25.84 26.17 3.18
N PHE A 581 25.01 27.09 2.70
CA PHE A 581 23.90 26.76 1.83
C PHE A 581 24.34 26.03 0.55
N ALA A 582 25.48 26.40 -0.03
CA ALA A 582 26.03 25.67 -1.18
C ALA A 582 26.24 24.17 -0.89
N VAL A 583 26.80 23.84 0.27
CA VAL A 583 27.05 22.44 0.65
C VAL A 583 25.75 21.71 0.93
N LEU A 584 24.84 22.32 1.70
CA LEU A 584 23.52 21.74 1.97
C LEU A 584 22.76 21.45 0.68
N LEU A 585 22.81 22.38 -0.28
CA LEU A 585 22.17 22.22 -1.58
C LEU A 585 22.82 21.09 -2.38
N GLU A 586 24.14 20.90 -2.32
CA GLU A 586 24.79 19.75 -2.96
C GLU A 586 24.43 18.40 -2.35
N VAL A 587 24.36 18.30 -1.01
CA VAL A 587 23.87 17.09 -0.32
C VAL A 587 22.45 16.73 -0.79
N ALA A 588 21.64 17.75 -1.10
CA ALA A 588 20.29 17.57 -1.64
C ALA A 588 20.28 17.19 -3.14
N LEU A 589 21.20 17.73 -3.95
CA LEU A 589 21.16 17.65 -5.42
C LEU A 589 21.99 16.50 -6.02
N GLN A 590 23.09 16.07 -5.40
CA GLN A 590 23.89 14.97 -5.91
C GLN A 590 23.11 13.65 -6.04
N PRO A 591 22.21 13.29 -5.10
CA PRO A 591 21.35 12.12 -5.27
C PRO A 591 20.43 12.19 -6.51
N CYS A 592 20.07 13.38 -7.01
CA CYS A 592 19.35 13.51 -8.30
C CYS A 592 20.22 13.05 -9.47
N GLY A 593 21.50 13.43 -9.49
CA GLY A 593 22.46 12.98 -10.50
C GLY A 593 22.73 11.46 -10.42
N TRP A 594 22.78 10.91 -9.21
CA TRP A 594 22.85 9.47 -9.00
C TRP A 594 21.61 8.75 -9.55
N LEU A 595 20.40 9.23 -9.20
CA LEU A 595 19.15 8.63 -9.68
C LEU A 595 19.04 8.68 -11.20
N ALA A 596 19.40 9.79 -11.84
CA ALA A 596 19.42 9.88 -13.30
C ALA A 596 20.37 8.84 -13.95
N ALA A 597 21.54 8.62 -13.36
CA ALA A 597 22.45 7.56 -13.80
C ALA A 597 21.87 6.15 -13.53
N TYR A 598 21.27 5.93 -12.36
CA TYR A 598 20.61 4.67 -12.04
C TYR A 598 19.48 4.33 -13.04
N CYS A 599 18.65 5.31 -13.40
CA CYS A 599 17.62 5.20 -14.44
C CYS A 599 18.17 5.09 -15.87
N GLY A 600 19.48 5.28 -16.06
CA GLY A 600 20.12 5.13 -17.37
C GLY A 600 19.89 6.29 -18.34
N SER A 601 19.66 7.52 -17.86
CA SER A 601 19.34 8.66 -18.73
C SER A 601 20.38 8.90 -19.84
N ALA A 602 21.66 8.71 -19.55
CA ALA A 602 22.72 8.83 -20.56
C ALA A 602 22.72 7.69 -21.60
N LEU A 603 22.18 6.52 -21.24
CA LEU A 603 22.08 5.35 -22.13
C LEU A 603 21.00 5.53 -23.20
N THR A 604 20.07 6.47 -23.03
CA THR A 604 19.00 6.72 -24.01
C THR A 604 19.46 7.56 -25.21
N SER A 605 20.73 7.97 -25.25
CA SER A 605 21.31 8.81 -26.31
C SER A 605 22.62 8.23 -26.84
N GLU A 606 22.82 8.30 -28.16
CA GLU A 606 24.10 7.99 -28.82
C GLU A 606 25.11 9.15 -28.72
N THR A 607 24.63 10.37 -28.46
CA THR A 607 25.47 11.56 -28.25
C THR A 607 25.78 11.71 -26.77
N ASP A 608 27.00 12.15 -26.44
CA ASP A 608 27.39 12.47 -25.07
C ASP A 608 26.61 13.68 -24.55
N LEU A 609 26.03 13.52 -23.36
CA LEU A 609 25.15 14.48 -22.74
C LEU A 609 25.79 15.04 -21.47
N ARG A 610 25.60 16.35 -21.26
CA ARG A 610 26.00 17.07 -20.05
C ARG A 610 24.76 17.28 -19.17
N PHE A 611 24.92 17.11 -17.86
CA PHE A 611 23.84 17.25 -16.87
C PHE A 611 23.93 18.63 -16.21
N ARG A 612 22.83 19.39 -16.23
CA ARG A 612 22.78 20.74 -15.63
C ARG A 612 21.51 20.91 -14.82
N ASN A 613 21.67 21.41 -13.60
CA ASN A 613 20.53 21.91 -12.85
C ASN A 613 19.97 23.14 -13.57
N LEU A 614 18.65 23.25 -13.66
CA LEU A 614 17.98 24.37 -14.34
C LEU A 614 17.24 25.28 -13.37
N GLY A 615 17.06 24.84 -12.13
CA GLY A 615 16.40 25.58 -11.08
C GLY A 615 15.73 24.65 -10.08
N GLY A 616 15.12 25.28 -9.09
CA GLY A 616 14.36 24.58 -8.07
C GLY A 616 13.85 25.55 -7.02
N ARG A 617 13.12 25.00 -6.07
CA ARG A 617 12.69 25.68 -4.86
C ARG A 617 12.79 24.73 -3.69
N ALA A 618 13.14 25.27 -2.53
CA ALA A 618 13.25 24.46 -1.34
C ALA A 618 12.98 25.28 -0.07
N VAL A 619 12.72 24.55 1.01
CA VAL A 619 12.55 25.05 2.36
C VAL A 619 13.52 24.29 3.26
N GLN A 620 14.40 25.01 3.93
CA GLN A 620 15.20 24.45 5.01
C GLN A 620 14.40 24.51 6.31
N LYS A 621 14.17 23.36 6.93
CA LYS A 621 13.39 23.22 8.17
C LYS A 621 14.26 23.37 9.41
N ARG A 622 15.49 22.85 9.34
CA ARG A 622 16.46 22.85 10.45
C ARG A 622 17.86 23.18 9.96
N ALA A 623 18.65 23.78 10.85
CA ALA A 623 20.08 24.01 10.61
C ALA A 623 20.86 22.70 10.71
N VAL A 624 21.84 22.52 9.82
CA VAL A 624 22.80 21.39 9.90
C VAL A 624 24.09 21.90 10.52
N ARG A 625 24.58 21.17 11.53
CA ARG A 625 25.78 21.47 12.30
C ARG A 625 26.71 20.25 12.33
N ALA A 626 27.92 20.43 12.86
CA ALA A 626 28.92 19.39 12.95
C ALA A 626 28.48 18.15 13.78
N ASP A 627 27.43 18.30 14.60
CA ASP A 627 26.83 17.24 15.43
C ASP A 627 25.52 16.68 14.87
N SER A 628 25.10 17.07 13.65
CA SER A 628 23.85 16.59 13.03
C SER A 628 23.86 15.10 12.64
N GLY A 629 25.02 14.43 12.66
CA GLY A 629 25.12 13.02 12.31
C GLY A 629 24.88 12.76 10.82
N THR A 630 24.09 11.73 10.52
CA THR A 630 23.82 11.31 9.13
C THR A 630 22.62 12.05 8.56
N LEU A 631 22.81 12.69 7.41
CA LEU A 631 21.72 13.21 6.59
C LEU A 631 21.27 12.12 5.61
N THR A 632 19.98 11.83 5.61
CA THR A 632 19.33 10.88 4.70
C THR A 632 18.46 11.65 3.70
N THR A 633 18.78 11.56 2.42
CA THR A 633 18.10 12.26 1.33
C THR A 633 17.34 11.26 0.46
N GLU A 634 16.00 11.33 0.48
CA GLU A 634 15.14 10.68 -0.50
C GLU A 634 14.95 11.61 -1.71
N VAL A 635 15.22 11.09 -2.90
CA VAL A 635 14.96 11.76 -4.17
C VAL A 635 14.08 10.89 -5.03
N ARG A 636 13.02 11.48 -5.60
CA ARG A 636 12.07 10.80 -6.49
C ARG A 636 11.99 11.51 -7.83
N LEU A 637 12.14 10.77 -8.92
CA LEU A 637 11.92 11.23 -10.27
C LEU A 637 10.40 11.35 -10.52
N THR A 638 9.90 12.56 -10.72
CA THR A 638 8.46 12.84 -10.83
C THR A 638 7.97 13.02 -12.26
N ASP A 639 8.87 13.39 -13.17
CA ASP A 639 8.55 13.64 -14.58
C ASP A 639 9.81 13.52 -15.44
N VAL A 640 9.64 12.96 -16.63
CA VAL A 640 10.67 12.88 -17.67
C VAL A 640 10.07 13.42 -18.96
N SER A 641 10.76 14.37 -19.59
CA SER A 641 10.30 14.93 -20.87
C SER A 641 11.42 15.02 -21.89
N HIS A 642 11.08 14.73 -23.15
CA HIS A 642 12.01 14.79 -24.27
C HIS A 642 11.63 15.95 -25.20
N SER A 643 12.59 16.82 -25.51
CA SER A 643 12.36 17.93 -26.44
C SER A 643 13.63 18.27 -27.20
N GLY A 644 13.59 18.19 -28.53
CA GLY A 644 14.69 18.64 -29.39
C GLY A 644 16.05 17.96 -29.13
N GLY A 645 16.04 16.68 -28.70
CA GLY A 645 17.26 15.95 -28.32
C GLY A 645 17.75 16.21 -26.89
N MET A 646 17.02 17.00 -26.10
CA MET A 646 17.24 17.20 -24.68
C MET A 646 16.30 16.31 -23.86
N ILE A 647 16.75 15.93 -22.66
CA ILE A 647 15.95 15.24 -21.65
C ILE A 647 15.83 16.19 -20.46
N ILE A 648 14.62 16.45 -19.97
CA ILE A 648 14.39 17.21 -18.74
C ILE A 648 13.77 16.27 -17.72
N GLU A 649 14.38 16.20 -16.56
CA GLU A 649 13.97 15.36 -15.43
C GLU A 649 13.60 16.25 -14.25
N ARG A 650 12.46 15.96 -13.62
CA ARG A 650 12.00 16.66 -12.41
C ARG A 650 12.10 15.74 -11.21
N PHE A 651 12.49 16.31 -10.07
CA PHE A 651 12.72 15.57 -8.84
C PHE A 651 12.05 16.24 -7.66
N ASP A 652 11.46 15.42 -6.78
CA ASP A 652 11.12 15.81 -5.41
C ASP A 652 12.26 15.37 -4.49
N ILE A 653 12.59 16.21 -3.50
CA ILE A 653 13.67 16.00 -2.54
C ILE A 653 13.11 16.12 -1.13
N ARG A 654 13.43 15.14 -0.28
CA ARG A 654 13.19 15.18 1.17
C ARG A 654 14.42 14.69 1.92
N MET A 655 14.98 15.55 2.76
CA MET A 655 16.16 15.26 3.57
C MET A 655 15.79 15.24 5.06
N THR A 656 16.27 14.23 5.77
CA THR A 656 16.01 14.00 7.20
C THR A 656 17.29 13.67 7.97
N ASP A 657 17.32 13.97 9.25
CA ASP A 657 18.30 13.49 10.23
C ASP A 657 17.59 12.70 11.36
N GLU A 658 18.31 12.33 12.41
CA GLU A 658 17.75 11.61 13.57
C GLU A 658 16.63 12.38 14.31
N GLN A 659 16.54 13.70 14.11
CA GLN A 659 15.62 14.60 14.79
C GLN A 659 14.44 15.03 13.90
N GLY A 660 14.42 14.65 12.62
CA GLY A 660 13.31 14.87 11.70
C GLY A 660 13.71 15.49 10.37
N VAL A 661 12.80 16.25 9.76
CA VAL A 661 13.01 16.87 8.43
C VAL A 661 13.97 18.05 8.51
N VAL A 662 14.95 18.08 7.60
CA VAL A 662 15.99 19.12 7.50
C VAL A 662 15.76 20.02 6.28
N PHE A 663 15.44 19.44 5.13
CA PHE A 663 15.32 20.17 3.86
C PHE A 663 14.29 19.48 2.94
N GLU A 664 13.41 20.24 2.31
CA GLU A 664 12.43 19.72 1.34
C GLU A 664 12.32 20.66 0.15
N GLY A 665 12.11 20.11 -1.04
CA GLY A 665 11.96 20.92 -2.23
C GLY A 665 11.74 20.12 -3.49
N ASP A 666 11.66 20.84 -4.61
CA ASP A 666 11.66 20.25 -5.94
C ASP A 666 12.68 20.94 -6.83
N THR A 667 13.20 20.18 -7.79
CA THR A 667 14.22 20.65 -8.72
C THR A 667 14.06 19.97 -10.07
N TYR A 668 14.74 20.50 -11.08
CA TYR A 668 14.75 19.88 -12.39
C TYR A 668 16.10 20.08 -13.08
N PHE A 669 16.51 19.03 -13.77
CA PHE A 669 17.77 18.97 -14.49
C PHE A 669 17.53 18.71 -15.96
N GLY A 670 18.45 19.19 -16.79
CA GLY A 670 18.47 18.90 -18.21
C GLY A 670 19.73 18.17 -18.62
N PHE A 671 19.57 17.21 -19.54
CA PHE A 671 20.63 16.62 -20.33
C PHE A 671 20.74 17.33 -21.67
N PHE A 672 21.93 17.87 -21.96
CA PHE A 672 22.21 18.68 -23.14
C PHE A 672 23.41 18.16 -23.92
N SER A 673 23.35 18.22 -25.24
CA SER A 673 24.55 18.08 -26.06
C SER A 673 25.48 19.29 -25.87
N ALA A 674 26.77 19.15 -26.17
CA ALA A 674 27.72 20.25 -26.12
C ALA A 674 27.32 21.44 -27.02
N GLU A 675 26.75 21.16 -28.20
CA GLU A 675 26.23 22.18 -29.12
C GLU A 675 25.07 22.96 -28.50
N SER A 676 24.10 22.25 -27.89
CA SER A 676 22.96 22.91 -27.24
C SER A 676 23.36 23.79 -26.05
N LEU A 677 24.44 23.45 -25.35
CA LEU A 677 24.98 24.29 -24.28
C LEU A 677 25.71 25.53 -24.81
N ALA A 678 26.41 25.42 -25.94
CA ALA A 678 27.13 26.54 -26.53
C ALA A 678 26.18 27.66 -27.01
N ASP A 679 24.97 27.30 -27.44
CA ASP A 679 23.93 28.23 -27.91
C ASP A 679 23.10 28.86 -26.78
N GLN A 680 23.44 28.62 -25.51
CA GLN A 680 22.72 29.23 -24.39
C GLN A 680 22.93 30.75 -24.35
N ILE A 681 21.81 31.47 -24.37
CA ILE A 681 21.75 32.94 -24.46
C ILE A 681 21.54 33.63 -23.10
N GLY A 682 21.43 32.89 -22.00
CA GLY A 682 21.11 33.46 -20.68
C GLY A 682 19.61 33.60 -20.39
N ILE A 683 19.31 34.26 -19.28
CA ILE A 683 17.96 34.66 -18.89
C ILE A 683 17.51 35.83 -19.79
N ARG A 684 16.40 35.67 -20.51
CA ARG A 684 15.79 36.74 -21.33
C ARG A 684 15.01 37.72 -20.44
N GLU A 685 14.93 38.99 -20.86
CA GLU A 685 14.08 40.03 -20.24
C GLU A 685 14.40 40.33 -18.76
N THR A 686 15.69 40.37 -18.40
CA THR A 686 16.12 40.71 -17.03
C THR A 686 15.86 42.18 -16.72
N GLN A 687 15.06 42.47 -15.68
CA GLN A 687 14.93 43.82 -15.12
C GLN A 687 16.03 44.08 -14.09
N LYS A 688 17.28 44.17 -14.57
CA LYS A 688 18.41 44.55 -13.72
C LYS A 688 18.28 46.01 -13.31
N TYR A 689 18.54 46.30 -12.04
CA TYR A 689 18.54 47.66 -11.54
C TYR A 689 19.91 48.29 -11.78
N GLU A 690 19.92 49.49 -12.36
CA GLU A 690 21.13 50.30 -12.52
C GLU A 690 21.06 51.53 -11.60
N PRO A 691 22.01 51.67 -10.66
CA PRO A 691 22.10 52.87 -9.82
C PRO A 691 22.20 54.16 -10.64
N THR A 692 21.51 55.21 -10.19
CA THR A 692 21.61 56.54 -10.78
C THR A 692 22.98 57.17 -10.51
N GLU A 693 23.35 58.21 -11.28
CA GLU A 693 24.59 58.96 -11.01
C GLU A 693 24.65 59.52 -9.58
N ALA A 694 23.51 59.93 -9.02
CA ALA A 694 23.42 60.42 -7.65
C ALA A 694 23.71 59.31 -6.63
N GLU A 695 23.12 58.12 -6.81
CA GLU A 695 23.37 56.97 -5.93
C GLU A 695 24.83 56.52 -6.04
N MET A 696 25.41 56.52 -7.26
CA MET A 696 26.81 56.17 -7.46
C MET A 696 27.80 57.09 -6.72
N THR A 697 27.43 58.35 -6.42
CA THR A 697 28.26 59.21 -5.55
C THR A 697 28.21 58.84 -4.07
N GLN A 698 27.18 58.10 -3.64
CA GLN A 698 26.99 57.62 -2.27
C GLN A 698 27.47 56.17 -2.09
N ALA A 699 27.63 55.43 -3.18
CA ALA A 699 28.13 54.08 -3.19
C ALA A 699 29.54 53.99 -2.60
N VAL A 700 29.79 52.94 -1.83
CA VAL A 700 31.14 52.57 -1.38
C VAL A 700 31.62 51.33 -2.14
N SER A 701 32.94 51.25 -2.34
CA SER A 701 33.61 50.09 -2.95
C SER A 701 34.82 49.71 -2.12
N PHE A 702 35.03 48.40 -1.95
CA PHE A 702 36.10 47.83 -1.14
C PHE A 702 36.35 46.38 -1.56
N ASP A 703 37.53 45.86 -1.25
CA ASP A 703 37.84 44.43 -1.44
C ASP A 703 36.98 43.58 -0.50
N TYR A 704 36.52 42.42 -0.95
CA TYR A 704 35.66 41.56 -0.12
C TYR A 704 36.42 41.18 1.18
N PRO A 705 35.80 41.33 2.37
CA PRO A 705 36.51 41.13 3.62
C PRO A 705 37.11 39.72 3.75
N THR A 706 38.32 39.64 4.30
CA THR A 706 39.07 38.38 4.50
C THR A 706 39.06 37.89 5.94
N GLU A 707 38.56 38.71 6.87
CA GLU A 707 38.48 38.42 8.30
C GLU A 707 37.09 37.85 8.66
N ALA A 708 37.00 37.16 9.80
CA ALA A 708 35.73 36.66 10.30
C ALA A 708 34.75 37.84 10.52
N PRO A 709 33.44 37.66 10.26
CA PRO A 709 32.71 36.40 10.03
C PRO A 709 32.62 35.98 8.54
N HIS A 710 33.48 36.53 7.67
CA HIS A 710 33.49 36.21 6.24
C HIS A 710 34.33 34.95 5.94
N PRO A 711 34.01 34.21 4.86
CA PRO A 711 34.72 33.00 4.48
C PRO A 711 36.20 33.26 4.16
N GLU A 712 37.01 32.24 4.30
CA GLU A 712 38.41 32.28 3.87
C GLU A 712 38.56 32.22 2.34
N ASP A 713 39.78 32.46 1.85
CA ASP A 713 40.07 32.57 0.42
C ASP A 713 39.59 31.37 -0.41
N GLY A 714 39.66 30.15 0.13
CA GLY A 714 39.25 28.91 -0.56
C GLY A 714 37.75 28.76 -0.78
N PHE A 715 36.90 29.43 0.02
CA PHE A 715 35.43 29.36 -0.08
C PHE A 715 34.79 30.68 -0.52
N ARG A 716 35.59 31.73 -0.70
CA ARG A 716 35.14 33.05 -1.11
C ARG A 716 34.76 33.08 -2.59
N MET A 717 33.52 33.48 -2.88
CA MET A 717 32.93 33.58 -4.21
C MET A 717 32.81 35.03 -4.72
N LEU A 718 33.39 36.00 -4.00
CA LEU A 718 33.49 37.41 -4.37
C LEU A 718 34.88 37.96 -4.03
N ALA A 719 35.55 38.64 -4.96
CA ALA A 719 36.81 39.31 -4.69
C ALA A 719 36.63 40.76 -4.25
N LYS A 720 35.59 41.43 -4.76
CA LYS A 720 35.38 42.87 -4.55
C LYS A 720 33.91 43.21 -4.44
N ILE A 721 33.59 44.17 -3.57
CA ILE A 721 32.33 44.90 -3.59
C ILE A 721 32.52 46.14 -4.47
N GLU A 722 31.91 46.12 -5.66
CA GLU A 722 32.01 47.18 -6.65
C GLU A 722 31.09 48.36 -6.27
N VAL A 723 29.90 48.04 -5.76
CA VAL A 723 28.89 49.02 -5.34
C VAL A 723 28.21 48.48 -4.09
N LEU A 724 28.18 49.29 -3.02
CA LEU A 724 27.28 49.09 -1.88
C LEU A 724 26.55 50.40 -1.60
N LEU A 725 25.23 50.35 -1.73
CA LEU A 725 24.29 51.41 -1.41
C LEU A 725 23.51 51.03 -0.16
N ARG A 726 23.61 51.85 0.89
CA ARG A 726 22.89 51.65 2.16
C ARG A 726 21.39 51.98 2.06
N GLU A 727 21.09 52.94 1.20
CA GLU A 727 19.76 53.47 0.86
C GLU A 727 19.73 53.64 -0.68
N GLY A 728 18.56 53.65 -1.31
CA GLY A 728 18.40 53.58 -2.77
C GLY A 728 18.00 52.19 -3.27
N GLY A 729 18.05 51.97 -4.58
CA GLY A 729 17.47 50.78 -5.20
C GLY A 729 15.95 50.87 -5.40
N PRO A 730 15.32 49.90 -6.08
CA PRO A 730 13.88 49.91 -6.38
C PRO A 730 12.96 50.03 -5.15
N HIS A 731 13.45 49.64 -3.97
CA HIS A 731 12.71 49.66 -2.70
C HIS A 731 13.23 50.71 -1.71
N ASP A 732 14.25 51.50 -2.08
CA ASP A 732 14.94 52.45 -1.20
C ASP A 732 15.60 51.81 0.04
N LEU A 733 15.85 50.49 -0.01
CA LEU A 733 16.46 49.71 1.07
C LEU A 733 17.94 49.38 0.84
N GLY A 734 18.46 49.68 -0.35
CA GLY A 734 19.84 49.43 -0.74
C GLY A 734 19.99 48.51 -1.94
N PHE A 735 21.23 48.45 -2.41
CA PHE A 735 21.65 47.64 -3.56
C PHE A 735 23.14 47.31 -3.40
N VAL A 736 23.53 46.08 -3.73
CA VAL A 736 24.93 45.67 -3.73
C VAL A 736 25.28 44.97 -5.02
N ARG A 737 26.47 45.28 -5.56
CA ARG A 737 27.09 44.60 -6.70
C ARG A 737 28.52 44.22 -6.33
N GLY A 738 28.86 42.95 -6.54
CA GLY A 738 30.17 42.38 -6.29
C GLY A 738 30.72 41.66 -7.51
N SER A 739 32.02 41.39 -7.51
CA SER A 739 32.68 40.71 -8.62
C SER A 739 33.84 39.83 -8.19
N ILE A 740 34.17 38.86 -9.06
CA ILE A 740 35.33 37.98 -8.92
C ILE A 740 35.86 37.61 -10.32
N PRO A 741 37.17 37.69 -10.56
CA PRO A 741 37.75 37.10 -11.76
C PRO A 741 37.60 35.58 -11.73
N VAL A 742 37.32 34.97 -12.88
CA VAL A 742 37.29 33.51 -12.98
C VAL A 742 38.73 33.00 -12.93
N ASP A 743 39.02 32.15 -11.94
CA ASP A 743 40.30 31.46 -11.81
C ASP A 743 40.13 29.99 -12.19
N TYR A 744 40.71 29.61 -13.32
CA TYR A 744 40.66 28.22 -13.81
C TYR A 744 41.40 27.23 -12.90
N GLU A 745 42.31 27.71 -12.03
CA GLU A 745 43.00 26.86 -11.05
C GLU A 745 42.18 26.63 -9.78
N ALA A 746 41.01 27.28 -9.65
CA ALA A 746 40.12 27.10 -8.51
C ALA A 746 39.75 25.63 -8.32
N TRP A 747 39.80 25.16 -7.06
CA TRP A 747 39.65 23.74 -6.72
C TRP A 747 38.33 23.15 -7.21
N PHE A 748 37.25 23.95 -7.22
CA PHE A 748 35.93 23.47 -7.61
C PHE A 748 35.84 23.14 -9.10
N PHE A 749 36.63 23.73 -10.00
CA PHE A 749 36.64 23.30 -11.41
C PHE A 749 37.25 21.90 -11.59
N LYS A 750 38.14 21.48 -10.68
CA LYS A 750 38.72 20.13 -10.67
C LYS A 750 37.81 19.13 -9.97
N ALA A 751 37.09 19.57 -8.95
CA ALA A 751 36.18 18.74 -8.18
C ALA A 751 34.80 18.57 -8.85
N HIS A 752 34.31 19.58 -9.55
CA HIS A 752 32.97 19.61 -10.12
C HIS A 752 32.99 19.11 -11.57
N PHE A 753 32.58 17.85 -11.73
CA PHE A 753 32.51 17.07 -12.97
C PHE A 753 33.86 16.92 -13.70
N MET A 754 34.55 15.79 -13.46
CA MET A 754 35.91 15.50 -13.95
C MET A 754 36.13 15.76 -15.45
N ASP A 755 35.14 15.49 -16.30
CA ASP A 755 35.22 15.64 -17.76
C ASP A 755 34.37 16.80 -18.31
N ASP A 756 33.85 17.66 -17.42
CA ASP A 756 32.94 18.75 -17.74
C ASP A 756 33.09 19.94 -16.78
N PRO A 757 34.30 20.52 -16.65
CA PRO A 757 34.61 21.50 -15.62
C PRO A 757 33.71 22.73 -15.75
N VAL A 758 32.93 23.00 -14.71
CA VAL A 758 31.99 24.10 -14.64
C VAL A 758 31.88 24.58 -13.19
N TRP A 759 31.64 25.87 -12.97
CA TRP A 759 31.40 26.38 -11.62
C TRP A 759 30.10 25.78 -11.07
N PRO A 760 30.10 25.15 -9.88
CA PRO A 760 28.88 24.64 -9.26
C PRO A 760 27.80 25.72 -9.11
N GLY A 761 26.57 25.41 -9.52
CA GLY A 761 25.44 26.33 -9.35
C GLY A 761 25.19 26.70 -7.89
N SER A 762 25.42 25.75 -6.98
CA SER A 762 25.37 25.91 -5.53
C SER A 762 26.36 26.97 -5.02
N LEU A 763 27.61 26.97 -5.49
CA LEU A 763 28.57 28.04 -5.19
C LEU A 763 28.19 29.38 -5.84
N GLY A 764 27.52 29.34 -7.00
CA GLY A 764 26.86 30.51 -7.58
C GLY A 764 25.82 31.10 -6.63
N CYS A 765 24.98 30.27 -6.01
CA CYS A 765 24.03 30.69 -4.97
C CYS A 765 24.74 31.27 -3.73
N GLU A 766 25.85 30.67 -3.29
CA GLU A 766 26.65 31.19 -2.18
C GLU A 766 27.22 32.59 -2.47
N SER A 767 27.54 32.91 -3.73
CA SER A 767 28.00 34.26 -4.08
C SER A 767 26.97 35.36 -3.75
N PHE A 768 25.66 35.08 -3.90
CA PHE A 768 24.59 35.99 -3.49
C PHE A 768 24.52 36.16 -1.97
N LEU A 769 24.67 35.06 -1.23
CA LEU A 769 24.68 35.08 0.24
C LEU A 769 25.90 35.83 0.77
N GLN A 770 27.08 35.63 0.17
CA GLN A 770 28.28 36.40 0.49
C GLN A 770 28.12 37.88 0.20
N LEU A 771 27.44 38.24 -0.89
CA LEU A 771 27.11 39.64 -1.22
C LEU A 771 26.23 40.27 -0.13
N LEU A 772 25.23 39.53 0.33
CA LEU A 772 24.30 40.00 1.37
C LEU A 772 24.96 40.06 2.75
N LYS A 773 25.87 39.13 3.07
CA LYS A 773 26.72 39.18 4.27
C LYS A 773 27.54 40.48 4.30
N ALA A 774 28.10 40.92 3.17
CA ALA A 774 28.84 42.19 3.10
C ALA A 774 27.94 43.42 3.33
N TYR A 775 26.74 43.43 2.75
CA TYR A 775 25.74 44.47 3.03
C TYR A 775 25.36 44.53 4.52
N ALA A 776 25.01 43.38 5.10
CA ALA A 776 24.59 43.26 6.49
C ALA A 776 25.73 43.62 7.47
N ALA A 777 26.97 43.21 7.18
CA ALA A 777 28.15 43.56 7.97
C ALA A 777 28.43 45.07 7.97
N ASP A 778 28.32 45.75 6.82
CA ASP A 778 28.44 47.21 6.75
C ASP A 778 27.31 47.90 7.52
N ARG A 779 26.06 47.41 7.37
CA ARG A 779 24.88 47.98 8.02
C ARG A 779 24.94 47.91 9.53
N TRP A 780 25.27 46.74 10.10
CA TRP A 780 25.21 46.52 11.55
C TRP A 780 26.56 46.60 12.26
N ARG A 781 27.67 46.77 11.53
CA ARG A 781 29.04 46.81 12.08
C ARG A 781 29.31 45.60 12.96
N LEU A 782 29.20 44.42 12.35
CA LEU A 782 29.29 43.15 13.05
C LEU A 782 30.69 42.88 13.59
N ASP A 783 30.74 42.20 14.73
CA ASP A 783 31.96 41.69 15.34
C ASP A 783 32.39 40.36 14.68
N ALA A 784 33.64 39.96 14.92
CA ALA A 784 34.26 38.79 14.29
C ALA A 784 33.61 37.44 14.68
N ASP A 785 32.86 37.40 15.78
CA ASP A 785 32.16 36.23 16.32
C ASP A 785 30.70 36.11 15.83
N ALA A 786 30.27 36.99 14.93
CA ALA A 786 28.92 36.94 14.38
C ALA A 786 28.64 35.62 13.63
N VAL A 787 27.54 34.97 14.02
CA VAL A 787 27.06 33.74 13.39
C VAL A 787 25.94 34.05 12.39
N TRP A 788 26.10 33.56 11.17
CA TRP A 788 25.15 33.71 10.08
C TRP A 788 24.22 32.51 9.99
N ARG A 789 22.95 32.79 9.73
CA ARG A 789 22.01 31.85 9.13
C ARG A 789 21.64 32.35 7.74
N THR A 790 21.65 31.44 6.77
CA THR A 790 21.36 31.73 5.35
C THR A 790 20.02 31.15 4.95
N ASN A 791 19.27 31.87 4.11
CA ASN A 791 17.93 31.54 3.60
C ASN A 791 16.80 31.38 4.64
N GLY A 792 17.10 31.44 5.95
CA GLY A 792 16.13 31.39 7.04
C GLY A 792 15.43 30.04 7.16
N LEU A 793 15.18 29.58 8.39
CA LEU A 793 14.41 28.35 8.59
C LEU A 793 12.93 28.59 8.24
N GLU A 794 12.27 27.56 7.72
CA GLU A 794 10.85 27.56 7.34
C GLU A 794 10.50 28.59 6.25
N ARG A 795 11.48 28.99 5.44
CA ARG A 795 11.28 29.92 4.32
C ARG A 795 11.61 29.26 2.99
N GLU A 796 10.73 29.50 2.01
CA GLU A 796 10.96 29.07 0.65
C GLU A 796 11.99 29.98 -0.01
N HIS A 797 12.95 29.39 -0.68
CA HIS A 797 13.89 30.05 -1.56
C HIS A 797 13.88 29.36 -2.92
N ASN A 798 14.10 30.12 -3.99
CA ASN A 798 14.05 29.61 -5.36
C ASN A 798 15.24 30.11 -6.17
N TRP A 799 15.74 29.27 -7.06
CA TRP A 799 16.84 29.59 -7.95
C TRP A 799 16.53 29.16 -9.39
N THR A 800 17.09 29.88 -10.35
CA THR A 800 17.00 29.57 -11.77
C THR A 800 18.36 29.68 -12.43
N TYR A 801 18.69 28.68 -13.24
CA TYR A 801 19.93 28.65 -14.03
C TYR A 801 19.61 28.57 -15.54
N ARG A 802 20.16 29.49 -16.32
CA ARG A 802 20.03 29.55 -17.80
C ARG A 802 21.38 29.83 -18.46
N GLY A 803 22.44 29.22 -17.94
CA GLY A 803 23.80 29.36 -18.44
C GLY A 803 24.79 28.69 -17.50
N GLN A 804 26.08 28.89 -17.76
CA GLN A 804 27.16 28.27 -17.00
C GLN A 804 28.37 29.22 -16.94
N VAL A 805 29.16 29.10 -15.87
CA VAL A 805 30.48 29.73 -15.78
C VAL A 805 31.54 28.67 -16.07
N LEU A 806 32.29 28.89 -17.13
CA LEU A 806 33.32 27.99 -17.65
C LEU A 806 34.72 28.49 -17.24
N PRO A 807 35.73 27.60 -17.21
CA PRO A 807 37.11 27.98 -16.93
C PRO A 807 37.70 29.03 -17.89
N THR A 808 37.09 29.21 -19.06
CA THR A 808 37.52 30.17 -20.10
C THR A 808 36.86 31.55 -19.98
N ASP A 809 35.85 31.69 -19.12
CA ASP A 809 35.21 32.98 -18.89
C ASP A 809 36.16 33.91 -18.10
N GLY A 810 35.93 35.22 -18.16
CA GLY A 810 36.81 36.23 -17.56
C GLY A 810 36.38 36.70 -16.17
N LYS A 811 35.12 37.12 -16.03
CA LYS A 811 34.62 37.78 -14.80
C LYS A 811 33.19 37.36 -14.49
N VAL A 812 32.95 37.06 -13.22
CA VAL A 812 31.62 36.91 -12.64
C VAL A 812 31.25 38.18 -11.89
N GLU A 813 30.02 38.64 -12.09
CA GLU A 813 29.41 39.78 -11.41
C GLU A 813 28.08 39.34 -10.80
N VAL A 814 27.87 39.70 -9.53
CA VAL A 814 26.69 39.33 -8.77
C VAL A 814 26.06 40.60 -8.25
N GLU A 815 24.76 40.76 -8.44
CA GLU A 815 24.02 41.92 -7.93
C GLU A 815 22.78 41.50 -7.16
N ALA A 816 22.45 42.29 -6.14
CA ALA A 816 21.34 42.06 -5.24
C ALA A 816 20.63 43.40 -4.95
N VAL A 817 19.33 43.42 -5.20
CA VAL A 817 18.42 44.47 -4.73
C VAL A 817 17.88 44.05 -3.37
N ILE A 818 18.02 44.92 -2.36
CA ILE A 818 17.47 44.66 -1.03
C ILE A 818 15.96 44.85 -1.07
N THR A 819 15.22 43.81 -0.70
CA THR A 819 13.74 43.79 -0.73
C THR A 819 13.15 43.93 0.67
N GLU A 820 13.89 43.52 1.71
CA GLU A 820 13.46 43.62 3.10
C GLU A 820 14.67 43.80 4.03
N VAL A 821 14.49 44.62 5.07
CA VAL A 821 15.42 44.71 6.21
C VAL A 821 14.59 44.61 7.50
N ASP A 822 14.81 43.56 8.27
CA ASP A 822 14.23 43.36 9.60
C ASP A 822 15.28 43.69 10.66
N GLU A 823 15.22 44.90 11.21
CA GLU A 823 16.14 45.36 12.25
C GLU A 823 16.00 44.58 13.56
N GLN A 824 14.78 44.07 13.85
CA GLN A 824 14.54 43.34 15.09
C GLN A 824 15.09 41.92 15.01
N ALA A 825 14.96 41.24 13.88
CA ALA A 825 15.58 39.94 13.66
C ALA A 825 17.06 40.05 13.26
N ARG A 826 17.53 41.24 12.85
CA ARG A 826 18.78 41.41 12.11
C ARG A 826 18.83 40.49 10.90
N ARG A 827 17.80 40.58 10.05
CA ARG A 827 17.70 39.86 8.77
C ARG A 827 17.65 40.83 7.61
N VAL A 828 18.31 40.48 6.51
CA VAL A 828 18.20 41.15 5.21
C VAL A 828 17.73 40.12 4.18
N THR A 829 16.78 40.51 3.33
CA THR A 829 16.30 39.72 2.20
C THR A 829 16.56 40.47 0.90
N ALA A 830 16.93 39.74 -0.16
CA ALA A 830 17.22 40.31 -1.46
C ALA A 830 16.81 39.39 -2.62
N SER A 831 16.77 39.98 -3.81
CA SER A 831 16.61 39.28 -5.09
C SER A 831 17.68 39.78 -6.06
N GLY A 832 18.24 38.89 -6.87
CA GLY A 832 19.48 39.19 -7.55
C GLY A 832 19.78 38.36 -8.79
N TYR A 833 20.73 38.85 -9.58
CA TYR A 833 21.22 38.21 -10.79
C TYR A 833 22.73 37.97 -10.75
N LEU A 834 23.17 36.88 -11.39
CA LEU A 834 24.59 36.59 -11.65
C LEU A 834 24.84 36.69 -13.15
N THR A 835 25.86 37.45 -13.50
CA THR A 835 26.31 37.71 -14.86
C THR A 835 27.74 37.20 -15.05
N VAL A 836 28.01 36.52 -16.17
CA VAL A 836 29.36 36.12 -16.58
C VAL A 836 29.68 36.75 -17.93
N ASP A 837 30.76 37.53 -18.00
CA ASP A 837 31.19 38.26 -19.20
C ASP A 837 30.03 38.99 -19.92
N GLY A 838 29.15 39.63 -19.14
CA GLY A 838 27.98 40.38 -19.62
C GLY A 838 26.72 39.55 -19.91
N ARG A 839 26.77 38.21 -19.82
CA ARG A 839 25.60 37.32 -19.98
C ARG A 839 24.98 37.00 -18.62
N THR A 840 23.72 37.38 -18.41
CA THR A 840 22.99 37.05 -17.18
C THR A 840 22.55 35.58 -17.21
N ILE A 841 23.02 34.77 -16.27
CA ILE A 841 22.82 33.33 -16.30
C ILE A 841 22.05 32.80 -15.09
N TYR A 842 22.21 33.38 -13.89
CA TYR A 842 21.48 32.93 -12.70
C TYR A 842 20.56 34.02 -12.17
N HIS A 843 19.46 33.58 -11.57
CA HIS A 843 18.57 34.40 -10.75
C HIS A 843 18.33 33.67 -9.43
N LEU A 844 18.42 34.40 -8.33
CA LEU A 844 18.09 33.92 -6.99
C LEU A 844 17.05 34.87 -6.39
N GLY A 845 15.89 34.32 -6.06
CA GLY A 845 14.76 35.07 -5.49
C GLY A 845 14.67 34.87 -3.98
N ASP A 846 14.38 35.95 -3.26
CA ASP A 846 14.05 35.98 -1.83
C ASP A 846 15.08 35.27 -0.93
N PHE A 847 16.36 35.34 -1.30
CA PHE A 847 17.44 34.85 -0.46
C PHE A 847 17.70 35.81 0.69
N SER A 848 18.08 35.27 1.84
CA SER A 848 18.25 36.07 3.06
C SER A 848 19.47 35.66 3.87
N VAL A 849 19.95 36.60 4.69
CA VAL A 849 20.93 36.34 5.74
C VAL A 849 20.43 36.97 7.04
N GLU A 850 20.60 36.24 8.14
CA GLU A 850 20.25 36.74 9.48
C GLU A 850 21.34 36.39 10.50
N ILE A 851 21.43 37.21 11.55
CA ILE A 851 22.35 36.98 12.67
C ILE A 851 21.68 36.08 13.69
N VAL A 852 22.27 34.92 13.94
CA VAL A 852 21.83 34.00 15.01
C VAL A 852 22.14 34.65 16.36
N ARG A 853 21.17 34.65 17.26
CA ARG A 853 21.36 35.14 18.65
C ARG A 853 21.65 33.95 19.55
N ASP A 854 22.52 34.13 20.55
CA ASP A 854 22.98 33.11 21.52
C ASP A 854 21.87 32.36 22.32
N ALA A 855 20.59 32.59 22.02
CA ALA A 855 19.44 31.97 22.68
C ALA A 855 18.71 30.89 21.83
N GLU A 856 19.25 30.51 20.66
CA GLU A 856 18.72 29.42 19.80
C GLU A 856 19.55 28.14 19.81
#